data_AF-A0A6B0RKP1-F1
#
_entry.id   AF-A0A6B0RKP1-F1
#
_cell.length_a   1.000
_cell.length_b   1.000
_cell.length_c   1.000
_cell.angle_alpha   90.00
_cell.angle_beta   90.00
_cell.angle_gamma   90.00
#
_symmetry.space_group_name_H-M   'P 1'
#
loop_
_entity.id
_entity.type
_entity.pdbx_description
1 polymer ?
#
loop_
_entity_poly.entity_id
_entity_poly.type
_entity_poly.pdbx_seq_one_letter_code
_entity_poly.pdbx_strand_id
1 'polypeptide(L)'
;MQERQQEKVTEPVFPTHVRFRHRQSSTFRLTNKTFGIIYGSGRMKGVVVHDTVRIGDLVSTDQPFGLSVAEYGFEGRRFDGVLGLNYPNISFSKAIPIFDKLKNEGAISEPVFAFYLSKDKQKGSVVMFGGVDHRYYKGELNWVPLIRAGDWSVHVDRITMKGEVIGCSDGCTAMVDTGSSNIQGPGRVIDNIHKLIGATPRGSKHYVSCSAVNALPSIIFTINGINYPVPARAYVLKDFTGNCYTTFKEKRIGDLVSTDQPFGLSMVEYGFEGRRFDGVLGLNYPNLSFSGTSPTFDKLKNEGAISEPVFAFYLSKDEWHGSVVMFGGVDHHYYNGELNWVPLIQAGDWIVHMDCDLDARFLPLSLTVSIERKVIACSGRCKAIVDTGAAFIEGPGTLIHNIQKFISATPQGSKHYISCSVVNTLPSIIFTINSINYPVPGQAYILKMLYVGNITIGTPPQEFQVVFDTGSSDLWVPSDFCTSPACSTHVRFRHFQSSTFRPTTKTFRIIYGSGRMKGVVVHDTVRIGNLVSTDQPFGLSMAEYGLESRRFDGILGLNYPNLSCSGAIPIFDKLKNQGAISDPVFAFYLSKDKREGSVVMFGGVDHRYYKGELNWVPLIRAGDWIVHVDRITMKREVIACSDGCAALVDTGTSLIQGPGRVIDNIHKLIGATPRGSKHYVSCSVVNTLPSIIFTINGINYPVPAPAYILKDSRGYCYTTFKEQRVRRSTESWLLGDVFLRLYFSVFDRGNDRIGLAPAV
;
A
#
# COMPACT_ATOMS: atom_id res chain seq x y z
N MET A 1 -13.29 58.22 2.96
CA MET A 1 -12.54 58.40 1.69
C MET A 1 -11.36 57.46 1.72
N GLN A 2 -11.19 56.70 0.63
CA GLN A 2 -10.00 55.96 0.19
C GLN A 2 -9.53 54.79 1.09
N GLU A 3 -9.74 53.51 0.77
CA GLU A 3 -9.36 52.65 -0.39
C GLU A 3 -7.86 52.30 -0.55
N ARG A 4 -7.62 50.97 -0.44
CA ARG A 4 -6.67 50.09 -1.16
C ARG A 4 -5.16 50.30 -0.86
N GLN A 5 -4.33 49.26 -0.78
CA GLN A 5 -4.26 48.07 -1.63
C GLN A 5 -3.80 46.82 -0.85
N GLN A 6 -4.49 45.71 -1.11
CA GLN A 6 -4.03 44.35 -0.81
C GLN A 6 -3.57 43.76 -2.14
N GLU A 7 -2.30 43.40 -2.25
CA GLU A 7 -1.75 42.70 -3.42
C GLU A 7 -2.42 41.34 -3.57
N LYS A 8 -3.10 41.16 -4.70
CA LYS A 8 -3.63 39.88 -5.17
C LYS A 8 -2.47 39.02 -5.66
N VAL A 9 -2.10 38.01 -4.89
CA VAL A 9 -1.48 36.80 -5.43
C VAL A 9 -2.62 35.94 -5.98
N THR A 10 -2.71 35.84 -7.31
CA THR A 10 -3.67 34.96 -7.99
C THR A 10 -3.22 33.51 -7.84
N GLU A 11 -3.76 32.81 -6.85
CA GLU A 11 -3.79 31.34 -6.86
C GLU A 11 -4.73 30.84 -7.98
N PRO A 12 -4.41 29.72 -8.65
CA PRO A 12 -5.36 29.09 -9.56
C PRO A 12 -6.58 28.61 -8.77
N VAL A 13 -7.72 29.26 -8.98
CA VAL A 13 -9.02 28.89 -8.41
C VAL A 13 -9.45 27.55 -9.03
N PHE A 14 -9.12 26.45 -8.36
CA PHE A 14 -9.88 25.21 -8.52
C PHE A 14 -11.25 25.45 -7.89
N PRO A 15 -12.38 25.08 -8.55
CA PRO A 15 -13.68 25.25 -7.93
C PRO A 15 -13.74 24.38 -6.67
N THR A 16 -13.80 25.00 -5.50
CA THR A 16 -14.16 24.35 -4.25
C THR A 16 -15.62 23.91 -4.37
N HIS A 17 -15.92 22.63 -4.13
CA HIS A 17 -17.29 22.12 -4.13
C HIS A 17 -18.21 23.03 -3.29
N VAL A 18 -19.40 23.34 -3.81
CA VAL A 18 -20.42 24.10 -3.09
C VAL A 18 -20.96 23.25 -1.96
N ARG A 19 -20.67 23.64 -0.71
CA ARG A 19 -21.11 22.91 0.48
C ARG A 19 -22.57 23.20 0.80
N PHE A 20 -23.33 22.15 1.06
CA PHE A 20 -24.70 22.26 1.53
C PHE A 20 -24.77 22.97 2.90
N ARG A 21 -25.59 24.02 2.99
CA ARG A 21 -25.74 24.87 4.19
C ARG A 21 -27.02 24.51 4.95
N HIS A 22 -26.97 23.42 5.71
CA HIS A 22 -28.12 22.90 6.46
C HIS A 22 -28.85 23.95 7.32
N ARG A 23 -28.13 24.91 7.93
CA ARG A 23 -28.73 25.99 8.75
C ARG A 23 -29.58 26.98 7.96
N GLN A 24 -29.48 26.99 6.63
CA GLN A 24 -30.24 27.90 5.76
C GLN A 24 -31.49 27.23 5.17
N SER A 25 -31.71 25.94 5.42
CA SER A 25 -32.91 25.23 4.97
C SER A 25 -33.91 25.08 6.10
N SER A 26 -35.14 25.51 5.85
CA SER A 26 -36.27 25.32 6.78
C SER A 26 -36.88 23.92 6.73
N THR A 27 -36.55 23.12 5.71
CA THR A 27 -37.06 21.75 5.53
C THR A 27 -36.03 20.66 5.84
N PHE A 28 -34.83 21.06 6.30
CA PHE A 28 -33.76 20.13 6.63
C PHE A 28 -34.08 19.30 7.89
N ARG A 29 -33.91 17.99 7.78
CA ARG A 29 -34.02 17.03 8.89
C ARG A 29 -32.83 16.08 8.92
N LEU A 30 -32.06 16.12 10.00
CA LEU A 30 -30.98 15.19 10.27
C LEU A 30 -31.52 13.82 10.69
N THR A 31 -30.84 12.74 10.31
CA THR A 31 -31.12 11.39 10.85
C THR A 31 -29.88 10.82 11.53
N ASN A 32 -30.08 9.77 12.34
CA ASN A 32 -28.97 9.04 12.99
C ASN A 32 -28.34 7.97 12.07
N LYS A 33 -28.77 7.86 10.81
CA LYS A 33 -28.22 6.89 9.87
C LYS A 33 -26.97 7.45 9.22
N THR A 34 -25.91 6.66 9.19
CA THR A 34 -24.68 6.96 8.44
C THR A 34 -24.64 6.20 7.13
N PHE A 35 -23.86 6.69 6.16
CA PHE A 35 -23.57 5.95 4.94
C PHE A 35 -22.06 5.96 4.63
N GLY A 36 -21.62 4.96 3.87
CA GLY A 36 -20.27 4.88 3.31
C GLY A 36 -20.38 4.34 1.90
N ILE A 37 -19.89 5.07 0.90
CA ILE A 37 -19.99 4.68 -0.50
C ILE A 37 -18.59 4.69 -1.12
N ILE A 38 -18.30 3.67 -1.91
CA ILE A 38 -17.18 3.63 -2.83
C ILE A 38 -17.75 3.84 -4.23
N TYR A 39 -17.25 4.84 -4.95
CA TYR A 39 -17.72 5.20 -6.28
C TYR A 39 -16.50 5.32 -7.21
N GLY A 40 -16.28 4.32 -8.06
CA GLY A 40 -15.05 4.18 -8.84
C GLY A 40 -13.81 4.17 -7.93
N SER A 41 -12.88 5.09 -8.16
CA SER A 41 -11.68 5.25 -7.31
C SER A 41 -11.88 6.14 -6.08
N GLY A 42 -13.06 6.74 -5.92
CA GLY A 42 -13.38 7.64 -4.81
C GLY A 42 -14.13 6.92 -3.69
N ARG A 43 -14.00 7.42 -2.47
CA ARG A 43 -14.76 6.95 -1.30
C ARG A 43 -15.28 8.13 -0.49
N MET A 44 -16.49 7.99 0.01
CA MET A 44 -17.12 9.00 0.86
C MET A 44 -17.85 8.34 2.02
N LYS A 45 -17.93 9.06 3.14
CA LYS A 45 -18.77 8.70 4.28
C LYS A 45 -19.50 9.92 4.79
N GLY A 46 -20.68 9.70 5.35
CA GLY A 46 -21.57 10.78 5.71
C GLY A 46 -22.76 10.34 6.53
N VAL A 47 -23.71 11.25 6.65
CA VAL A 47 -24.99 11.04 7.32
C VAL A 47 -26.12 11.08 6.30
N VAL A 48 -27.13 10.25 6.49
CA VAL A 48 -28.36 10.34 5.72
C VAL A 48 -29.19 11.46 6.31
N VAL A 49 -29.69 12.35 5.46
CA VAL A 49 -30.52 13.50 5.82
C VAL A 49 -31.75 13.52 4.94
N HIS A 50 -32.75 14.32 5.32
CA HIS A 50 -33.89 14.64 4.48
C HIS A 50 -33.94 16.15 4.24
N ASP A 51 -34.34 16.53 3.04
CA ASP A 51 -34.69 17.91 2.72
C ASP A 51 -35.55 17.97 1.46
N THR A 52 -36.04 19.15 1.09
CA THR A 52 -36.67 19.40 -0.20
C THR A 52 -35.60 19.53 -1.28
N VAL A 53 -35.65 18.68 -2.31
CA VAL A 53 -34.74 18.73 -3.46
C VAL A 53 -35.50 19.23 -4.68
N ARG A 54 -34.91 20.19 -5.40
CA ARG A 54 -35.45 20.72 -6.66
C ARG A 54 -34.57 20.34 -7.84
N ILE A 55 -35.16 19.84 -8.91
CA ILE A 55 -34.48 19.55 -10.18
C ILE A 55 -35.25 20.27 -11.28
N GLY A 56 -34.74 21.42 -11.73
CA GLY A 56 -35.51 22.32 -12.60
C GLY A 56 -36.82 22.70 -11.92
N ASP A 57 -37.94 22.42 -12.59
CA ASP A 57 -39.30 22.70 -12.10
C ASP A 57 -39.87 21.57 -11.21
N LEU A 58 -39.16 20.44 -11.09
CA LEU A 58 -39.58 19.31 -10.25
C LEU A 58 -39.20 19.55 -8.80
N VAL A 59 -40.12 19.25 -7.89
CA VAL A 59 -39.92 19.39 -6.45
C VAL A 59 -40.19 18.04 -5.79
N SER A 60 -39.19 17.49 -5.10
CA SER A 60 -39.38 16.33 -4.23
C SER A 60 -39.23 16.74 -2.77
N THR A 61 -40.31 16.61 -2.02
CA THR A 61 -40.37 17.01 -0.61
C THR A 61 -39.86 15.90 0.29
N ASP A 62 -39.21 16.20 1.42
CA ASP A 62 -38.67 15.20 2.37
C ASP A 62 -37.76 14.12 1.73
N GLN A 63 -37.04 14.45 0.65
CA GLN A 63 -36.20 13.52 -0.09
C GLN A 63 -35.03 13.05 0.78
N PRO A 64 -34.86 11.74 1.02
CA PRO A 64 -33.66 11.24 1.68
C PRO A 64 -32.44 11.33 0.76
N PHE A 65 -31.32 11.86 1.24
CA PHE A 65 -30.04 11.86 0.54
C PHE A 65 -28.84 11.78 1.50
N GLY A 66 -27.68 11.43 0.97
CA GLY A 66 -26.44 11.39 1.73
C GLY A 66 -25.76 12.75 1.78
N LEU A 67 -25.53 13.29 2.98
CA LEU A 67 -24.66 14.44 3.21
C LEU A 67 -23.26 13.95 3.58
N SER A 68 -22.32 14.11 2.66
CA SER A 68 -20.92 13.72 2.84
C SER A 68 -20.23 14.57 3.92
N VAL A 69 -19.49 13.92 4.83
CA VAL A 69 -18.68 14.59 5.87
C VAL A 69 -17.19 14.30 5.72
N ALA A 70 -16.83 13.31 4.91
CA ALA A 70 -15.45 13.01 4.54
C ALA A 70 -15.39 12.37 3.16
N GLU A 71 -14.52 12.90 2.30
CA GLU A 71 -14.35 12.51 0.90
C GLU A 71 -12.88 12.24 0.62
N TYR A 72 -12.62 11.22 -0.19
CA TYR A 72 -11.29 10.93 -0.73
C TYR A 72 -11.43 10.53 -2.19
N GLY A 73 -10.59 11.07 -3.07
CA GLY A 73 -10.60 10.78 -4.51
C GLY A 73 -11.60 11.60 -5.33
N PHE A 74 -12.28 12.56 -4.71
CA PHE A 74 -13.17 13.54 -5.34
C PHE A 74 -12.56 14.95 -5.41
N GLU A 75 -11.31 15.12 -4.98
CA GLU A 75 -10.62 16.40 -4.99
C GLU A 75 -10.47 16.94 -6.44
N GLY A 76 -10.85 18.20 -6.66
CA GLY A 76 -10.73 18.87 -7.97
C GLY A 76 -11.77 18.45 -9.02
N ARG A 77 -12.84 17.74 -8.62
CA ARG A 77 -13.99 17.48 -9.50
C ARG A 77 -14.81 18.75 -9.67
N ARG A 78 -15.54 18.84 -10.79
CA ARG A 78 -16.33 20.03 -11.17
C ARG A 78 -17.80 19.94 -10.75
N PHE A 79 -18.20 18.87 -10.07
CA PHE A 79 -19.56 18.63 -9.62
C PHE A 79 -19.61 18.66 -8.09
N ASP A 80 -20.74 19.10 -7.54
CA ASP A 80 -20.93 19.24 -6.09
C ASP A 80 -21.51 17.98 -5.44
N GLY A 81 -22.06 17.06 -6.23
CA GLY A 81 -22.68 15.83 -5.75
C GLY A 81 -23.05 14.87 -6.88
N VAL A 82 -23.63 13.72 -6.49
CA VAL A 82 -24.06 12.66 -7.41
C VAL A 82 -25.56 12.40 -7.25
N LEU A 83 -26.27 12.34 -8.38
CA LEU A 83 -27.68 11.97 -8.42
C LEU A 83 -27.82 10.49 -8.80
N GLY A 84 -28.22 9.64 -7.85
CA GLY A 84 -28.45 8.22 -8.11
C GLY A 84 -29.78 7.96 -8.83
N LEU A 85 -29.74 7.25 -9.95
CA LEU A 85 -30.89 6.93 -10.80
C LEU A 85 -31.04 5.42 -11.09
N ASN A 86 -30.44 4.59 -10.24
CA ASN A 86 -30.68 3.15 -10.24
C ASN A 86 -31.93 2.82 -9.42
N TYR A 87 -32.35 1.56 -9.49
CA TYR A 87 -33.52 1.08 -8.79
C TYR A 87 -33.34 1.13 -7.26
N PRO A 88 -34.44 1.26 -6.49
CA PRO A 88 -34.39 1.38 -5.03
C PRO A 88 -33.69 0.21 -4.31
N ASN A 89 -33.74 -0.99 -4.88
CA ASN A 89 -33.17 -2.21 -4.30
C ASN A 89 -31.65 -2.18 -4.15
N ILE A 90 -30.94 -1.37 -4.95
CA ILE A 90 -29.49 -1.22 -4.86
C ILE A 90 -29.05 0.09 -4.19
N SER A 91 -29.99 0.83 -3.58
CA SER A 91 -29.69 2.01 -2.78
C SER A 91 -28.98 1.63 -1.47
N PHE A 92 -27.77 2.17 -1.25
CA PHE A 92 -26.90 1.83 -0.12
C PHE A 92 -27.59 1.96 1.25
N SER A 93 -28.41 2.99 1.44
CA SER A 93 -29.12 3.26 2.69
C SER A 93 -30.58 2.79 2.68
N LYS A 94 -30.99 2.07 1.61
CA LYS A 94 -32.40 1.82 1.25
C LYS A 94 -33.22 3.11 1.10
N ALA A 95 -32.55 4.25 0.89
CA ALA A 95 -33.21 5.50 0.58
C ALA A 95 -33.88 5.41 -0.80
N ILE A 96 -35.11 5.88 -0.91
CA ILE A 96 -35.81 5.95 -2.18
C ILE A 96 -35.06 6.92 -3.12
N PRO A 97 -34.64 6.49 -4.32
CA PRO A 97 -34.06 7.36 -5.33
C PRO A 97 -35.03 8.48 -5.70
N ILE A 98 -34.49 9.66 -6.04
CA ILE A 98 -35.32 10.84 -6.31
C ILE A 98 -36.31 10.63 -7.46
N PHE A 99 -35.91 9.87 -8.48
CA PHE A 99 -36.77 9.57 -9.62
C PHE A 99 -37.99 8.76 -9.21
N ASP A 100 -37.80 7.70 -8.41
CA ASP A 100 -38.89 6.90 -7.86
C ASP A 100 -39.77 7.71 -6.90
N LYS A 101 -39.17 8.64 -6.15
CA LYS A 101 -39.94 9.51 -5.26
C LYS A 101 -40.83 10.47 -6.05
N LEU A 102 -40.28 11.15 -7.05
CA LEU A 102 -41.04 12.03 -7.95
C LEU A 102 -42.15 11.26 -8.69
N LYS A 103 -41.89 10.03 -9.12
CA LYS A 103 -42.89 9.13 -9.70
C LYS A 103 -44.03 8.86 -8.72
N ASN A 104 -43.71 8.46 -7.49
CA ASN A 104 -44.69 8.13 -6.47
C ASN A 104 -45.50 9.35 -5.99
N GLU A 105 -44.90 10.54 -6.05
CA GLU A 105 -45.55 11.83 -5.77
C GLU A 105 -46.41 12.32 -6.95
N GLY A 106 -46.41 11.63 -8.10
CA GLY A 106 -47.14 12.05 -9.31
C GLY A 106 -46.53 13.29 -9.99
N ALA A 107 -45.28 13.64 -9.68
CA ALA A 107 -44.60 14.83 -10.17
C ALA A 107 -44.08 14.68 -11.61
N ILE A 108 -44.05 13.46 -12.15
CA ILE A 108 -43.63 13.17 -13.53
C ILE A 108 -44.76 12.44 -14.28
N SER A 109 -44.98 12.81 -15.54
CA SER A 109 -46.05 12.29 -16.39
C SER A 109 -45.85 10.83 -16.79
N GLU A 110 -44.60 10.46 -17.07
CA GLU A 110 -44.22 9.10 -17.47
C GLU A 110 -43.07 8.60 -16.59
N PRO A 111 -43.01 7.30 -16.28
CA PRO A 111 -41.89 6.70 -15.54
C PRO A 111 -40.65 6.51 -16.43
N VAL A 112 -40.30 7.55 -17.19
CA VAL A 112 -39.18 7.58 -18.13
C VAL A 112 -38.26 8.75 -17.78
N PHE A 113 -36.95 8.51 -17.83
CA PHE A 113 -35.95 9.58 -17.88
C PHE A 113 -34.96 9.34 -19.03
N ALA A 114 -34.37 10.42 -19.53
CA ALA A 114 -33.40 10.37 -20.63
C ALA A 114 -32.28 11.40 -20.45
N PHE A 115 -31.17 11.14 -21.13
CA PHE A 115 -29.98 12.00 -21.14
C PHE A 115 -29.59 12.36 -22.56
N TYR A 116 -29.27 13.63 -22.77
CA TYR A 116 -28.54 14.10 -23.94
C TYR A 116 -27.21 14.71 -23.49
N LEU A 117 -26.09 14.12 -23.92
CA LEU A 117 -24.75 14.58 -23.57
C LEU A 117 -24.12 15.33 -24.76
N SER A 118 -23.98 16.65 -24.63
CA SER A 118 -23.40 17.48 -25.68
C SER A 118 -21.87 17.49 -25.63
N LYS A 119 -21.25 17.45 -26.82
CA LYS A 119 -19.82 17.76 -26.99
C LYS A 119 -19.55 19.27 -27.08
N ASP A 120 -20.59 20.04 -27.39
CA ASP A 120 -20.54 21.50 -27.50
C ASP A 120 -20.84 22.13 -26.12
N LYS A 121 -19.83 22.80 -25.57
CA LYS A 121 -19.91 23.48 -24.27
C LYS A 121 -20.94 24.60 -24.26
N GLN A 122 -21.28 25.19 -25.42
CA GLN A 122 -22.28 26.26 -25.50
C GLN A 122 -23.71 25.73 -25.54
N LYS A 123 -23.93 24.54 -26.12
CA LYS A 123 -25.27 23.93 -26.17
C LYS A 123 -25.68 23.25 -24.85
N GLY A 124 -24.71 22.81 -24.05
CA GLY A 124 -24.96 22.14 -22.77
C GLY A 124 -25.57 20.73 -22.93
N SER A 125 -25.57 19.97 -21.83
CA SER A 125 -26.21 18.65 -21.74
C SER A 125 -27.58 18.76 -21.08
N VAL A 126 -28.48 17.81 -21.34
CA VAL A 126 -29.86 17.82 -20.84
C VAL A 126 -30.20 16.50 -20.15
N VAL A 127 -30.91 16.59 -19.03
CA VAL A 127 -31.61 15.47 -18.40
C VAL A 127 -33.11 15.73 -18.51
N MET A 128 -33.88 14.71 -18.88
CA MET A 128 -35.32 14.79 -19.11
C MET A 128 -36.00 13.80 -18.17
N PHE A 129 -36.95 14.25 -17.36
CA PHE A 129 -37.74 13.41 -16.47
C PHE A 129 -39.21 13.53 -16.88
N GLY A 130 -39.95 12.41 -16.92
CA GLY A 130 -41.35 12.40 -17.33
C GLY A 130 -41.59 12.16 -18.82
N GLY A 131 -40.55 11.75 -19.58
CA GLY A 131 -40.64 11.50 -21.01
C GLY A 131 -39.33 11.77 -21.75
N VAL A 132 -39.42 11.91 -23.08
CA VAL A 132 -38.30 12.18 -23.99
C VAL A 132 -38.62 13.37 -24.91
N ASP A 133 -37.59 14.03 -25.42
CA ASP A 133 -37.73 15.15 -26.36
C ASP A 133 -37.08 14.82 -27.70
N HIS A 134 -37.91 14.74 -28.74
CA HIS A 134 -37.53 14.42 -30.12
C HIS A 134 -36.48 15.37 -30.73
N ARG A 135 -36.26 16.55 -30.14
CA ARG A 135 -35.20 17.47 -30.60
C ARG A 135 -33.80 16.92 -30.38
N TYR A 136 -33.63 15.95 -29.47
CA TYR A 136 -32.32 15.44 -29.05
C TYR A 136 -31.94 14.07 -29.63
N TYR A 137 -32.83 13.44 -30.39
CA TYR A 137 -32.54 12.17 -31.07
C TYR A 137 -33.17 12.13 -32.46
N LYS A 138 -32.79 11.12 -33.26
CA LYS A 138 -33.31 10.92 -34.62
C LYS A 138 -33.86 9.50 -34.73
N GLY A 139 -34.97 9.35 -35.45
CA GLY A 139 -35.64 8.06 -35.61
C GLY A 139 -36.45 7.66 -34.38
N GLU A 140 -36.76 6.36 -34.28
CA GLU A 140 -37.50 5.78 -33.16
C GLU A 140 -36.57 5.35 -32.02
N LEU A 141 -37.10 5.29 -30.81
CA LEU A 141 -36.36 4.78 -29.65
C LEU A 141 -36.39 3.26 -29.63
N ASN A 142 -35.21 2.66 -29.58
CA ASN A 142 -35.06 1.22 -29.40
C ASN A 142 -35.05 0.89 -27.91
N TRP A 143 -36.11 0.24 -27.45
CA TRP A 143 -36.21 -0.24 -26.07
C TRP A 143 -35.51 -1.58 -25.93
N VAL A 144 -34.51 -1.63 -25.05
CA VAL A 144 -33.72 -2.84 -24.77
C VAL A 144 -34.12 -3.37 -23.40
N PRO A 145 -34.53 -4.64 -23.27
CA PRO A 145 -34.89 -5.21 -21.98
C PRO A 145 -33.66 -5.26 -21.07
N LEU A 146 -33.85 -4.87 -19.81
CA LEU A 146 -32.83 -5.04 -18.78
C LEU A 146 -32.71 -6.51 -18.39
N ILE A 147 -31.49 -6.93 -18.04
CA ILE A 147 -31.23 -8.29 -17.56
C ILE A 147 -31.96 -8.56 -16.24
N ARG A 148 -32.02 -7.55 -15.36
CA ARG A 148 -32.73 -7.59 -14.08
C ARG A 148 -33.09 -6.18 -13.61
N ALA A 149 -34.10 -6.08 -12.75
CA ALA A 149 -34.40 -4.83 -12.05
C ALA A 149 -33.34 -4.57 -10.96
N GLY A 150 -32.50 -3.57 -11.17
CA GLY A 150 -31.44 -3.21 -10.21
C GLY A 150 -30.52 -2.15 -10.79
N ASP A 151 -29.77 -2.55 -11.81
CA ASP A 151 -28.84 -1.72 -12.55
C ASP A 151 -29.27 -1.60 -14.03
N TRP A 152 -28.63 -0.71 -14.77
CA TRP A 152 -28.88 -0.51 -16.21
C TRP A 152 -28.08 -1.50 -17.06
N SER A 153 -28.16 -2.79 -16.73
CA SER A 153 -27.46 -3.87 -17.45
C SER A 153 -28.30 -4.42 -18.61
N VAL A 154 -27.68 -4.53 -19.77
CA VAL A 154 -28.27 -5.01 -21.03
C VAL A 154 -27.45 -6.15 -21.63
N HIS A 155 -28.10 -6.97 -22.45
CA HIS A 155 -27.43 -7.99 -23.26
C HIS A 155 -26.81 -7.35 -24.51
N VAL A 156 -25.54 -7.64 -24.77
CA VAL A 156 -24.81 -7.26 -25.99
C VAL A 156 -24.55 -8.53 -26.78
N ASP A 157 -25.00 -8.56 -28.03
CA ASP A 157 -24.97 -9.76 -28.87
C ASP A 157 -23.55 -10.06 -29.37
N ARG A 158 -22.82 -9.01 -29.75
CA ARG A 158 -21.40 -9.07 -30.15
C ARG A 158 -20.80 -7.67 -30.24
N ILE A 159 -19.47 -7.63 -30.17
CA ILE A 159 -18.67 -6.43 -30.40
C ILE A 159 -17.76 -6.67 -31.59
N THR A 160 -17.87 -5.82 -32.61
CA THR A 160 -17.06 -5.96 -33.84
C THR A 160 -16.24 -4.70 -34.14
N MET A 161 -15.10 -4.90 -34.81
CA MET A 161 -14.26 -3.82 -35.31
C MET A 161 -13.54 -4.27 -36.58
N LYS A 162 -13.59 -3.45 -37.64
CA LYS A 162 -13.10 -3.81 -39.00
C LYS A 162 -13.73 -5.11 -39.56
N GLY A 163 -14.97 -5.43 -39.18
CA GLY A 163 -15.66 -6.65 -39.62
C GLY A 163 -15.34 -7.90 -38.79
N GLU A 164 -14.35 -7.84 -37.89
CA GLU A 164 -13.96 -8.93 -37.01
C GLU A 164 -14.68 -8.86 -35.66
N VAL A 165 -15.04 -10.01 -35.08
CA VAL A 165 -15.56 -10.09 -33.72
C VAL A 165 -14.40 -9.95 -32.73
N ILE A 166 -14.40 -8.85 -31.96
CA ILE A 166 -13.34 -8.53 -31.01
C ILE A 166 -13.73 -8.81 -29.54
N GLY A 167 -15.02 -9.06 -29.28
CA GLY A 167 -15.53 -9.42 -27.98
C GLY A 167 -17.01 -9.86 -28.03
N CYS A 168 -17.46 -10.52 -26.98
CA CYS A 168 -18.84 -10.99 -26.81
C CYS A 168 -19.32 -11.89 -27.97
N SER A 169 -18.52 -12.84 -28.42
CA SER A 169 -18.86 -13.76 -29.53
C SER A 169 -20.18 -14.51 -29.31
N ASP A 170 -20.43 -14.89 -28.06
CA ASP A 170 -21.59 -15.69 -27.62
C ASP A 170 -22.59 -14.84 -26.82
N GLY A 171 -22.55 -13.53 -27.00
CA GLY A 171 -23.24 -12.58 -26.14
C GLY A 171 -22.49 -12.26 -24.85
N CYS A 172 -22.80 -11.12 -24.25
CA CYS A 172 -22.28 -10.72 -22.95
C CYS A 172 -23.19 -9.69 -22.28
N THR A 173 -22.95 -9.43 -20.99
CA THR A 173 -23.62 -8.37 -20.24
C THR A 173 -22.80 -7.08 -20.26
N ALA A 174 -23.46 -5.95 -20.52
CA ALA A 174 -22.87 -4.62 -20.38
C ALA A 174 -23.76 -3.69 -19.56
N MET A 175 -23.16 -2.80 -18.78
CA MET A 175 -23.86 -1.77 -18.01
C MET A 175 -23.79 -0.44 -18.75
N VAL A 176 -24.94 0.21 -18.93
CA VAL A 176 -25.03 1.56 -19.52
C VAL A 176 -24.93 2.58 -18.38
N ASP A 177 -23.79 3.27 -18.27
CA ASP A 177 -23.48 4.13 -17.14
C ASP A 177 -23.03 5.53 -17.58
N THR A 178 -23.82 6.55 -17.22
CA THR A 178 -23.49 7.96 -17.46
C THR A 178 -22.47 8.53 -16.47
N GLY A 179 -22.18 7.82 -15.39
CA GLY A 179 -21.15 8.16 -14.40
C GLY A 179 -19.72 7.84 -14.86
N SER A 180 -19.55 7.02 -15.90
CA SER A 180 -18.25 6.68 -16.48
C SER A 180 -17.96 7.46 -17.77
N SER A 181 -16.75 8.00 -17.87
CA SER A 181 -16.25 8.59 -19.14
C SER A 181 -15.49 7.57 -20.01
N ASN A 182 -15.34 6.32 -19.55
CA ASN A 182 -14.57 5.28 -20.23
C ASN A 182 -15.47 4.12 -20.67
N ILE A 183 -15.06 3.44 -21.75
CA ILE A 183 -15.58 2.14 -22.12
C ILE A 183 -14.72 1.10 -21.42
N GLN A 184 -15.32 0.35 -20.49
CA GLN A 184 -14.61 -0.60 -19.64
C GLN A 184 -14.98 -2.03 -20.03
N GLY A 185 -14.00 -2.94 -20.03
CA GLY A 185 -14.23 -4.33 -20.42
C GLY A 185 -13.11 -5.26 -19.98
N PRO A 186 -13.25 -6.58 -20.28
CA PRO A 186 -12.21 -7.56 -20.00
C PRO A 186 -10.87 -7.18 -20.63
N GLY A 187 -9.77 -7.36 -19.90
CA GLY A 187 -8.42 -6.94 -20.32
C GLY A 187 -8.06 -7.43 -21.72
N ARG A 188 -8.33 -8.71 -22.01
CA ARG A 188 -8.10 -9.31 -23.34
C ARG A 188 -8.80 -8.56 -24.48
N VAL A 189 -10.05 -8.12 -24.29
CA VAL A 189 -10.80 -7.37 -25.30
C VAL A 189 -10.21 -5.98 -25.47
N ILE A 190 -9.89 -5.30 -24.37
CA ILE A 190 -9.30 -3.95 -24.37
C ILE A 190 -7.91 -3.95 -25.02
N ASP A 191 -7.07 -4.95 -24.74
CA ASP A 191 -5.75 -5.10 -25.33
C ASP A 191 -5.83 -5.37 -26.83
N ASN A 192 -6.77 -6.21 -27.26
CA ASN A 192 -7.02 -6.45 -28.68
C ASN A 192 -7.44 -5.16 -29.40
N ILE A 193 -8.32 -4.36 -28.78
CA ILE A 193 -8.70 -3.05 -29.31
C ILE A 193 -7.46 -2.15 -29.44
N HIS A 194 -6.64 -2.02 -28.38
CA HIS A 194 -5.44 -1.19 -28.41
C HIS A 194 -4.45 -1.61 -29.49
N LYS A 195 -4.22 -2.92 -29.66
CA LYS A 195 -3.38 -3.45 -30.74
C LYS A 195 -3.93 -3.07 -32.12
N LEU A 196 -5.23 -3.23 -32.34
CA LEU A 196 -5.88 -2.97 -33.64
C LEU A 196 -5.88 -1.50 -34.06
N ILE A 197 -5.85 -0.58 -33.09
CA ILE A 197 -5.78 0.87 -33.34
C ILE A 197 -4.37 1.45 -33.20
N GLY A 198 -3.35 0.61 -32.95
CA GLY A 198 -1.97 1.04 -32.80
C GLY A 198 -1.74 1.94 -31.59
N ALA A 199 -2.50 1.75 -30.50
CA ALA A 199 -2.35 2.54 -29.29
C ALA A 199 -1.13 2.06 -28.48
N THR A 200 -0.37 3.01 -27.95
CA THR A 200 0.86 2.74 -27.17
C THR A 200 0.67 3.13 -25.70
N PRO A 201 1.07 2.28 -24.74
CA PRO A 201 0.93 2.57 -23.33
C PRO A 201 1.91 3.67 -22.90
N ARG A 202 1.42 4.67 -22.15
CA ARG A 202 2.25 5.68 -21.47
C ARG A 202 1.62 6.03 -20.12
N GLY A 203 2.16 5.44 -19.06
CA GLY A 203 1.56 5.50 -17.73
C GLY A 203 0.22 4.76 -17.70
N SER A 204 -0.83 5.40 -17.19
CA SER A 204 -2.18 4.79 -17.09
C SER A 204 -3.06 4.99 -18.32
N LYS A 205 -2.55 5.60 -19.39
CA LYS A 205 -3.29 5.92 -20.63
C LYS A 205 -2.62 5.27 -21.84
N HIS A 206 -3.42 5.02 -22.88
CA HIS A 206 -2.93 4.55 -24.18
C HIS A 206 -3.10 5.66 -25.21
N TYR A 207 -2.03 5.95 -25.96
CA TYR A 207 -1.97 7.07 -26.88
C TYR A 207 -1.94 6.60 -28.33
N VAL A 208 -2.61 7.37 -29.19
CA VAL A 208 -2.63 7.19 -30.64
C VAL A 208 -2.17 8.48 -31.31
N SER A 209 -1.71 8.39 -32.56
CA SER A 209 -1.39 9.60 -33.33
C SER A 209 -2.65 10.44 -33.57
N CYS A 210 -2.61 11.72 -33.19
CA CYS A 210 -3.72 12.64 -33.41
C CYS A 210 -4.09 12.81 -34.88
N SER A 211 -3.11 12.71 -35.80
CA SER A 211 -3.37 12.80 -37.24
C SER A 211 -4.10 11.57 -37.79
N ALA A 212 -3.97 10.42 -37.12
CA ALA A 212 -4.57 9.16 -37.56
C ALA A 212 -6.02 8.97 -37.06
N VAL A 213 -6.53 9.81 -36.16
CA VAL A 213 -7.84 9.61 -35.50
C VAL A 213 -8.98 9.43 -36.49
N ASN A 214 -8.98 10.18 -37.59
CA ASN A 214 -10.05 10.08 -38.61
C ASN A 214 -9.99 8.79 -39.44
N ALA A 215 -8.84 8.11 -39.45
CA ALA A 215 -8.65 6.84 -40.16
C ALA A 215 -8.83 5.61 -39.26
N LEU A 216 -9.02 5.80 -37.95
CA LEU A 216 -9.25 4.70 -37.02
C LEU A 216 -10.66 4.11 -37.19
N PRO A 217 -10.82 2.79 -37.03
CA PRO A 217 -12.09 2.10 -37.25
C PRO A 217 -13.15 2.47 -36.20
N SER A 218 -14.43 2.41 -36.55
CA SER A 218 -15.50 2.41 -35.55
C SER A 218 -15.52 1.07 -34.81
N ILE A 219 -15.79 1.10 -33.51
CA ILE A 219 -16.19 -0.09 -32.75
C ILE A 219 -17.71 -0.19 -32.81
N ILE A 220 -18.25 -1.37 -33.09
CA ILE A 220 -19.69 -1.58 -33.27
C ILE A 220 -20.18 -2.49 -32.15
N PHE A 221 -21.12 -2.00 -31.36
CA PHE A 221 -21.86 -2.80 -30.39
C PHE A 221 -23.16 -3.24 -31.03
N THR A 222 -23.37 -4.55 -31.16
CA THR A 222 -24.66 -5.09 -31.59
C THR A 222 -25.49 -5.42 -30.36
N ILE A 223 -26.63 -4.75 -30.20
CA ILE A 223 -27.53 -4.90 -29.06
C ILE A 223 -28.93 -5.11 -29.59
N ASN A 224 -29.55 -6.24 -29.24
CA ASN A 224 -30.87 -6.64 -29.74
C ASN A 224 -30.95 -6.63 -31.28
N GLY A 225 -29.88 -7.12 -31.94
CA GLY A 225 -29.75 -7.15 -33.40
C GLY A 225 -29.47 -5.79 -34.07
N ILE A 226 -29.41 -4.69 -33.31
CA ILE A 226 -29.18 -3.34 -33.83
C ILE A 226 -27.72 -2.95 -33.64
N ASN A 227 -27.10 -2.43 -34.70
CA ASN A 227 -25.71 -1.99 -34.69
C ASN A 227 -25.57 -0.54 -34.22
N TYR A 228 -24.82 -0.33 -33.13
CA TYR A 228 -24.49 0.96 -32.58
C TYR A 228 -23.00 1.28 -32.83
N PRO A 229 -22.66 1.97 -33.94
CA PRO A 229 -21.28 2.31 -34.26
C PRO A 229 -20.78 3.48 -33.40
N VAL A 230 -19.66 3.28 -32.70
CA VAL A 230 -18.94 4.30 -31.95
C VAL A 230 -17.70 4.71 -32.74
N PRO A 231 -17.69 5.90 -33.37
CA PRO A 231 -16.58 6.34 -34.21
C PRO A 231 -15.36 6.73 -33.38
N ALA A 232 -14.17 6.73 -34.00
CA ALA A 232 -12.90 7.04 -33.32
C ALA A 232 -12.88 8.36 -32.54
N ARG A 233 -13.49 9.41 -33.09
CA ARG A 233 -13.67 10.72 -32.41
C ARG A 233 -14.53 10.67 -31.13
N ALA A 234 -15.17 9.54 -30.83
CA ALA A 234 -15.93 9.33 -29.61
C ALA A 234 -15.11 8.61 -28.53
N TYR A 235 -14.23 7.69 -28.91
CA TYR A 235 -13.38 6.94 -27.97
C TYR A 235 -11.92 7.45 -27.89
N VAL A 236 -11.55 8.48 -28.67
CA VAL A 236 -10.26 9.18 -28.58
C VAL A 236 -10.47 10.63 -28.12
N LEU A 237 -9.80 11.02 -27.05
CA LEU A 237 -9.83 12.36 -26.47
C LEU A 237 -8.44 13.00 -26.47
N LYS A 238 -8.37 14.32 -26.36
CA LYS A 238 -7.11 15.06 -26.17
C LYS A 238 -6.88 15.34 -24.69
N ASP A 239 -5.65 15.13 -24.23
CA ASP A 239 -5.24 15.55 -22.90
C ASP A 239 -4.88 17.05 -22.84
N PHE A 240 -4.47 17.53 -21.67
CA PHE A 240 -4.12 18.93 -21.44
C PHE A 240 -2.87 19.39 -22.22
N THR A 241 -2.06 18.45 -22.72
CA THR A 241 -0.90 18.73 -23.58
C THR A 241 -1.23 18.62 -25.07
N GLY A 242 -2.48 18.32 -25.42
CA GLY A 242 -2.94 18.14 -26.79
C GLY A 242 -2.68 16.74 -27.37
N ASN A 243 -2.15 15.79 -26.59
CA ASN A 243 -1.90 14.42 -27.03
C ASN A 243 -3.20 13.61 -27.06
N CYS A 244 -3.37 12.76 -28.07
CA CYS A 244 -4.57 11.96 -28.26
C CYS A 244 -4.46 10.61 -27.53
N TYR A 245 -5.42 10.34 -26.64
CA TYR A 245 -5.48 9.11 -25.84
C TYR A 245 -6.84 8.42 -25.95
N THR A 246 -6.85 7.10 -25.78
CA THR A 246 -8.06 6.26 -25.86
C THR A 246 -8.82 6.25 -24.53
N THR A 247 -10.13 6.08 -24.59
CA THR A 247 -11.01 5.97 -23.41
C THR A 247 -11.32 4.52 -23.02
N PHE A 248 -10.55 3.55 -23.55
CA PHE A 248 -10.69 2.14 -23.22
C PHE A 248 -9.90 1.79 -21.96
N LYS A 249 -10.55 1.06 -21.04
CA LYS A 249 -9.97 0.66 -19.76
C LYS A 249 -10.31 -0.79 -19.43
N GLU A 250 -9.34 -1.50 -18.89
CA GLU A 250 -9.59 -2.82 -18.30
C GLU A 250 -10.41 -2.68 -17.02
N LYS A 251 -11.42 -3.54 -16.88
CA LYS A 251 -12.29 -3.66 -15.71
C LYS A 251 -11.55 -4.40 -14.58
N ARG A 252 -11.37 -3.77 -13.42
CA ARG A 252 -10.67 -4.35 -12.25
C ARG A 252 -11.66 -4.86 -11.19
N ILE A 253 -11.20 -5.56 -10.16
CA ILE A 253 -12.06 -6.11 -9.08
C ILE A 253 -12.97 -5.05 -8.44
N GLY A 254 -12.52 -3.80 -8.31
CA GLY A 254 -13.37 -2.71 -7.80
C GLY A 254 -14.58 -2.38 -8.66
N ASP A 255 -14.65 -2.92 -9.89
CA ASP A 255 -15.68 -2.66 -10.89
C ASP A 255 -16.63 -3.87 -11.09
N LEU A 256 -16.39 -5.01 -10.42
CA LEU A 256 -17.26 -6.20 -10.47
C LEU A 256 -18.37 -6.09 -9.42
N VAL A 257 -19.62 -6.36 -9.84
CA VAL A 257 -20.80 -6.33 -8.96
C VAL A 257 -21.45 -7.70 -9.01
N SER A 258 -21.56 -8.36 -7.85
CA SER A 258 -22.42 -9.53 -7.65
C SER A 258 -23.59 -9.13 -6.75
N THR A 259 -24.80 -9.56 -7.10
CA THR A 259 -26.02 -9.25 -6.33
C THR A 259 -26.39 -10.40 -5.42
N ASP A 260 -26.94 -10.12 -4.24
CA ASP A 260 -27.38 -11.16 -3.28
C ASP A 260 -26.26 -12.14 -2.88
N GLN A 261 -24.99 -11.73 -2.92
CA GLN A 261 -23.88 -12.56 -2.47
C GLN A 261 -24.07 -12.81 -0.95
N PRO A 262 -24.27 -14.07 -0.51
CA PRO A 262 -24.29 -14.35 0.91
C PRO A 262 -22.89 -14.09 1.48
N PHE A 263 -22.82 -13.34 2.56
CA PHE A 263 -21.59 -13.11 3.32
C PHE A 263 -21.83 -13.47 4.79
N GLY A 264 -20.82 -14.07 5.41
CA GLY A 264 -20.82 -14.29 6.84
C GLY A 264 -20.56 -12.98 7.57
N LEU A 265 -21.39 -12.64 8.54
CA LEU A 265 -21.09 -11.60 9.51
C LEU A 265 -20.42 -12.26 10.71
N SER A 266 -19.17 -11.90 10.96
CA SER A 266 -18.49 -12.30 12.18
C SER A 266 -19.03 -11.46 13.34
N MET A 267 -19.69 -12.09 14.30
CA MET A 267 -20.13 -11.43 15.54
C MET A 267 -18.99 -11.33 16.56
N VAL A 268 -17.98 -12.20 16.44
CA VAL A 268 -16.80 -12.28 17.32
C VAL A 268 -15.61 -12.77 16.50
N GLU A 269 -14.54 -11.99 16.46
CA GLU A 269 -13.35 -12.24 15.62
C GLU A 269 -12.14 -12.66 16.47
N TYR A 270 -12.04 -13.93 16.85
CA TYR A 270 -10.84 -14.42 17.53
C TYR A 270 -9.68 -14.61 16.54
N GLY A 271 -8.56 -13.90 16.73
CA GLY A 271 -7.34 -14.09 15.93
C GLY A 271 -7.28 -13.32 14.60
N PHE A 272 -8.34 -12.58 14.27
CA PHE A 272 -8.39 -11.66 13.13
C PHE A 272 -8.21 -10.19 13.54
N GLU A 273 -8.13 -9.91 14.84
CA GLU A 273 -8.10 -8.55 15.39
C GLU A 273 -6.94 -7.72 14.83
N GLY A 274 -7.31 -6.73 14.00
CA GLY A 274 -6.41 -5.69 13.49
C GLY A 274 -5.55 -6.06 12.28
N ARG A 275 -5.87 -7.15 11.60
CA ARG A 275 -5.43 -7.37 10.22
C ARG A 275 -5.90 -6.21 9.32
N ARG A 276 -5.18 -5.93 8.22
CA ARG A 276 -5.50 -4.82 7.28
C ARG A 276 -6.58 -5.19 6.26
N PHE A 277 -7.43 -6.16 6.54
CA PHE A 277 -8.49 -6.61 5.66
C PHE A 277 -9.82 -6.59 6.41
N ASP A 278 -10.87 -6.14 5.73
CA ASP A 278 -12.21 -5.93 6.31
C ASP A 278 -13.08 -7.21 6.25
N GLY A 279 -12.49 -8.34 5.85
CA GLY A 279 -13.13 -9.64 5.74
C GLY A 279 -12.28 -10.66 5.00
N VAL A 280 -12.71 -11.91 4.99
CA VAL A 280 -12.08 -13.02 4.26
C VAL A 280 -12.91 -13.33 3.02
N LEU A 281 -12.27 -13.32 1.85
CA LEU A 281 -12.91 -13.72 0.61
C LEU A 281 -12.71 -15.23 0.39
N GLY A 282 -13.77 -16.01 0.58
CA GLY A 282 -13.76 -17.45 0.30
C GLY A 282 -13.74 -17.72 -1.20
N LEU A 283 -12.67 -18.37 -1.69
CA LEU A 283 -12.50 -18.76 -3.09
C LEU A 283 -12.48 -20.29 -3.29
N ASN A 284 -12.74 -21.06 -2.22
CA ASN A 284 -12.84 -22.51 -2.30
C ASN A 284 -14.17 -22.97 -2.90
N TYR A 285 -14.27 -24.24 -3.27
CA TYR A 285 -15.45 -24.79 -3.93
C TYR A 285 -16.70 -24.77 -3.01
N PRO A 286 -17.92 -24.74 -3.60
CA PRO A 286 -19.16 -24.60 -2.83
C PRO A 286 -19.38 -25.67 -1.74
N ASN A 287 -18.91 -26.90 -1.97
CA ASN A 287 -19.04 -28.01 -1.02
C ASN A 287 -18.18 -27.84 0.26
N LEU A 288 -17.26 -26.88 0.28
CA LEU A 288 -16.45 -26.53 1.46
C LEU A 288 -16.93 -25.26 2.16
N SER A 289 -17.96 -24.61 1.62
CA SER A 289 -18.63 -23.54 2.33
C SER A 289 -19.32 -24.13 3.57
N PHE A 290 -18.96 -23.63 4.76
CA PHE A 290 -19.53 -24.10 6.04
C PHE A 290 -21.07 -24.02 6.08
N SER A 291 -21.65 -23.03 5.42
CA SER A 291 -23.09 -22.80 5.29
C SER A 291 -23.72 -23.35 4.00
N GLY A 292 -22.97 -24.06 3.16
CA GLY A 292 -23.42 -24.51 1.83
C GLY A 292 -23.68 -23.37 0.83
N THR A 293 -23.26 -22.14 1.14
CA THR A 293 -23.42 -20.98 0.26
C THR A 293 -22.48 -21.02 -0.94
N SER A 294 -22.92 -20.48 -2.09
CA SER A 294 -22.05 -20.34 -3.25
C SER A 294 -20.95 -19.29 -3.01
N PRO A 295 -19.66 -19.67 -3.12
CA PRO A 295 -18.51 -18.77 -3.03
C PRO A 295 -18.58 -17.66 -4.08
N THR A 296 -17.89 -16.56 -3.82
CA THR A 296 -17.98 -15.35 -4.67
C THR A 296 -17.54 -15.63 -6.11
N PHE A 297 -16.51 -16.46 -6.30
CA PHE A 297 -16.04 -16.83 -7.63
C PHE A 297 -17.08 -17.61 -8.44
N ASP A 298 -17.66 -18.67 -7.86
CA ASP A 298 -18.70 -19.48 -8.50
C ASP A 298 -19.94 -18.65 -8.83
N LYS A 299 -20.30 -17.73 -7.93
CA LYS A 299 -21.43 -16.85 -8.17
C LYS A 299 -21.16 -15.85 -9.30
N LEU A 300 -19.99 -15.20 -9.32
CA LEU A 300 -19.57 -14.34 -10.43
C LEU A 300 -19.57 -15.08 -11.77
N LYS A 301 -19.15 -16.36 -11.77
CA LYS A 301 -19.21 -17.23 -12.95
C LYS A 301 -20.65 -17.50 -13.39
N ASN A 302 -21.51 -17.92 -12.46
CA ASN A 302 -22.90 -18.28 -12.75
C ASN A 302 -23.76 -17.08 -13.17
N GLU A 303 -23.44 -15.88 -12.65
CA GLU A 303 -24.07 -14.62 -13.05
C GLU A 303 -23.53 -14.07 -14.39
N GLY A 304 -22.56 -14.75 -15.02
CA GLY A 304 -21.91 -14.29 -16.25
C GLY A 304 -21.06 -13.03 -16.07
N ALA A 305 -20.72 -12.66 -14.82
CA ALA A 305 -19.93 -11.48 -14.50
C ALA A 305 -18.44 -11.64 -14.86
N ILE A 306 -17.99 -12.89 -15.06
CA ILE A 306 -16.64 -13.23 -15.51
C ILE A 306 -16.72 -14.17 -16.72
N SER A 307 -15.92 -13.89 -17.74
CA SER A 307 -15.96 -14.61 -19.02
C SER A 307 -15.15 -15.90 -19.04
N GLU A 308 -14.13 -16.01 -18.19
CA GLU A 308 -13.30 -17.21 -18.06
C GLU A 308 -13.37 -17.74 -16.62
N PRO A 309 -13.47 -19.07 -16.40
CA PRO A 309 -13.52 -19.66 -15.06
C PRO A 309 -12.12 -19.73 -14.46
N VAL A 310 -11.42 -18.60 -14.41
CA VAL A 310 -10.06 -18.46 -13.89
C VAL A 310 -10.01 -17.29 -12.92
N PHE A 311 -9.32 -17.46 -11.80
CA PHE A 311 -8.87 -16.36 -10.97
C PHE A 311 -7.38 -16.50 -10.68
N ALA A 312 -6.72 -15.39 -10.42
CA ALA A 312 -5.31 -15.36 -10.08
C ALA A 312 -5.04 -14.33 -8.99
N PHE A 313 -3.94 -14.51 -8.27
CA PHE A 313 -3.45 -13.56 -7.28
C PHE A 313 -1.99 -13.25 -7.53
N TYR A 314 -1.67 -11.96 -7.57
CA TYR A 314 -0.32 -11.46 -7.42
C TYR A 314 -0.16 -10.98 -5.98
N LEU A 315 0.65 -11.68 -5.19
CA LEU A 315 0.99 -11.28 -3.83
C LEU A 315 2.29 -10.49 -3.86
N SER A 316 2.18 -9.17 -3.72
CA SER A 316 3.37 -8.34 -3.69
C SER A 316 4.09 -8.49 -2.35
N LYS A 317 5.42 -8.69 -2.39
CA LYS A 317 6.27 -8.50 -1.20
C LYS A 317 6.40 -7.02 -0.81
N ASP A 318 5.83 -6.13 -1.61
CA ASP A 318 5.91 -4.69 -1.47
C ASP A 318 4.51 -4.10 -1.28
N GLU A 319 4.30 -3.37 -0.19
CA GLU A 319 3.01 -2.72 0.11
C GLU A 319 2.56 -1.67 -0.94
N TRP A 320 3.40 -1.35 -1.95
CA TRP A 320 3.17 -0.27 -2.92
C TRP A 320 2.58 -0.70 -4.25
N HIS A 321 2.82 -1.94 -4.68
CA HIS A 321 2.25 -2.45 -5.93
C HIS A 321 0.83 -3.01 -5.74
N GLY A 322 0.39 -3.12 -4.48
CA GLY A 322 -0.83 -3.82 -4.10
C GLY A 322 -0.70 -5.32 -4.39
N SER A 323 -1.21 -6.14 -3.49
CA SER A 323 -1.60 -7.49 -3.93
C SER A 323 -2.82 -7.34 -4.80
N VAL A 324 -2.84 -8.01 -5.95
CA VAL A 324 -3.95 -7.94 -6.90
C VAL A 324 -4.57 -9.31 -6.97
N VAL A 325 -5.88 -9.37 -6.80
CA VAL A 325 -6.68 -10.53 -7.21
C VAL A 325 -7.25 -10.20 -8.59
N MET A 326 -7.38 -11.19 -9.45
CA MET A 326 -7.90 -11.08 -10.81
C MET A 326 -8.96 -12.16 -10.96
N PHE A 327 -10.11 -11.80 -11.54
CA PHE A 327 -11.18 -12.73 -11.86
C PHE A 327 -11.47 -12.65 -13.36
N GLY A 328 -11.72 -13.80 -13.99
CA GLY A 328 -11.97 -13.87 -15.43
C GLY A 328 -10.71 -13.89 -16.30
N GLY A 329 -9.55 -14.20 -15.72
CA GLY A 329 -8.28 -14.27 -16.46
C GLY A 329 -7.03 -14.05 -15.59
N VAL A 330 -5.91 -13.79 -16.27
CA VAL A 330 -4.57 -13.53 -15.70
C VAL A 330 -3.97 -12.27 -16.32
N ASP A 331 -3.09 -11.57 -15.59
CA ASP A 331 -2.40 -10.38 -16.10
C ASP A 331 -0.89 -10.64 -16.22
N HIS A 332 -0.40 -10.62 -17.46
CA HIS A 332 1.00 -10.84 -17.83
C HIS A 332 1.96 -9.79 -17.26
N HIS A 333 1.49 -8.64 -16.76
CA HIS A 333 2.35 -7.68 -16.07
C HIS A 333 2.95 -8.24 -14.78
N TYR A 334 2.33 -9.29 -14.21
CA TYR A 334 2.70 -9.81 -12.89
C TYR A 334 3.51 -11.11 -12.92
N TYR A 335 3.76 -11.70 -14.09
CA TYR A 335 4.59 -12.90 -14.23
C TYR A 335 5.37 -12.91 -15.55
N ASN A 336 6.51 -13.61 -15.56
CA ASN A 336 7.32 -13.79 -16.75
C ASN A 336 7.24 -15.25 -17.22
N GLY A 337 7.15 -15.45 -18.54
CA GLY A 337 7.09 -16.79 -19.14
C GLY A 337 5.66 -17.34 -19.24
N GLU A 338 5.56 -18.66 -19.44
CA GLU A 338 4.28 -19.37 -19.58
C GLU A 338 3.75 -19.85 -18.23
N LEU A 339 2.41 -19.91 -18.10
CA LEU A 339 1.74 -20.44 -16.93
C LEU A 339 1.75 -21.97 -16.97
N ASN A 340 2.29 -22.58 -15.92
CA ASN A 340 2.24 -24.02 -15.72
C ASN A 340 1.01 -24.39 -14.92
N TRP A 341 0.09 -25.11 -15.53
CA TRP A 341 -1.13 -25.58 -14.87
C TRP A 341 -0.86 -26.86 -14.09
N VAL A 342 -1.23 -26.85 -12.81
CA VAL A 342 -1.12 -28.00 -11.93
C VAL A 342 -2.53 -28.51 -11.65
N PRO A 343 -2.87 -29.77 -12.01
CA PRO A 343 -4.21 -30.29 -11.77
C PRO A 343 -4.49 -30.41 -10.26
N LEU A 344 -5.70 -30.01 -9.85
CA LEU A 344 -6.24 -30.28 -8.52
C LEU A 344 -6.64 -31.75 -8.41
N ILE A 345 -6.65 -32.28 -7.19
CA ILE A 345 -6.70 -33.74 -7.01
C ILE A 345 -8.06 -34.26 -6.55
N GLN A 346 -8.85 -33.39 -5.95
CA GLN A 346 -10.28 -33.65 -5.73
C GLN A 346 -11.07 -32.46 -6.27
N ALA A 347 -12.06 -32.74 -7.12
CA ALA A 347 -13.05 -31.74 -7.48
C ALA A 347 -13.80 -31.34 -6.22
N GLY A 348 -13.65 -30.08 -5.79
CA GLY A 348 -14.28 -29.60 -4.57
C GLY A 348 -13.32 -29.19 -3.46
N ASP A 349 -11.99 -29.16 -3.67
CA ASP A 349 -11.05 -28.49 -2.77
C ASP A 349 -9.82 -27.97 -3.53
N TRP A 350 -9.16 -26.92 -3.02
CA TRP A 350 -7.82 -26.51 -3.46
C TRP A 350 -6.72 -27.43 -2.87
N ILE A 351 -7.08 -28.66 -2.48
CA ILE A 351 -6.15 -29.68 -2.01
C ILE A 351 -5.49 -30.36 -3.21
N VAL A 352 -4.16 -30.36 -3.18
CA VAL A 352 -3.33 -31.15 -4.08
C VAL A 352 -2.92 -32.45 -3.36
N HIS A 353 -3.59 -33.57 -3.66
CA HIS A 353 -3.33 -34.94 -3.17
C HIS A 353 -2.30 -35.75 -3.98
N MET A 354 -1.03 -35.78 -3.61
CA MET A 354 -0.07 -36.71 -4.23
C MET A 354 -0.19 -38.07 -3.53
N ASP A 355 -0.89 -39.06 -4.10
CA ASP A 355 -1.00 -40.38 -3.47
C ASP A 355 -0.55 -41.57 -4.33
N CYS A 356 -0.04 -42.56 -3.60
CA CYS A 356 0.38 -43.87 -4.05
C CYS A 356 -0.75 -44.88 -3.87
N ASP A 357 -0.93 -45.75 -4.87
CA ASP A 357 -1.89 -46.85 -4.96
C ASP A 357 -3.38 -46.47 -5.04
N LEU A 358 -3.83 -46.17 -6.27
CA LEU A 358 -5.00 -46.78 -6.92
C LEU A 358 -5.02 -46.41 -8.42
N ASP A 359 -5.41 -47.39 -9.22
CA ASP A 359 -5.49 -47.50 -10.69
C ASP A 359 -5.03 -46.36 -11.62
N ALA A 360 -4.16 -46.77 -12.55
CA ALA A 360 -3.61 -45.99 -13.63
C ALA A 360 -4.68 -45.28 -14.47
N ARG A 361 -4.77 -43.93 -14.37
CA ARG A 361 -5.22 -43.05 -15.47
C ARG A 361 -4.98 -41.54 -15.32
N PHE A 362 -4.33 -41.05 -14.26
CA PHE A 362 -3.93 -39.63 -14.16
C PHE A 362 -2.48 -39.49 -13.68
N LEU A 363 -1.70 -38.59 -14.32
CA LEU A 363 -0.28 -38.37 -14.03
C LEU A 363 -0.08 -37.88 -12.58
N PRO A 364 0.71 -38.58 -11.72
CA PRO A 364 0.90 -38.20 -10.33
C PRO A 364 1.81 -36.99 -10.18
N LEU A 365 1.42 -36.06 -9.32
CA LEU A 365 2.25 -34.92 -8.91
C LEU A 365 3.38 -35.37 -7.99
N SER A 366 4.62 -34.91 -8.22
CA SER A 366 5.78 -35.21 -7.37
C SER A 366 6.27 -33.96 -6.63
N LEU A 367 6.07 -33.90 -5.31
CA LEU A 367 6.67 -32.90 -4.42
C LEU A 367 7.89 -33.50 -3.73
N THR A 368 9.03 -32.86 -3.93
CA THR A 368 10.27 -33.14 -3.21
C THR A 368 10.76 -31.92 -2.47
N VAL A 369 10.95 -32.01 -1.16
CA VAL A 369 11.59 -30.94 -0.37
C VAL A 369 13.03 -31.33 -0.14
N SER A 370 13.96 -30.56 -0.72
CA SER A 370 15.38 -30.83 -0.60
C SER A 370 16.16 -29.62 -0.12
N ILE A 371 17.26 -29.89 0.56
CA ILE A 371 18.27 -28.89 0.90
C ILE A 371 19.60 -29.45 0.39
N GLU A 372 20.35 -28.65 -0.40
CA GLU A 372 21.63 -29.08 -0.99
C GLU A 372 21.54 -30.43 -1.75
N ARG A 373 20.44 -30.65 -2.48
CA ARG A 373 20.13 -31.89 -3.21
C ARG A 373 19.87 -33.12 -2.33
N LYS A 374 19.86 -32.98 -1.00
CA LYS A 374 19.41 -34.02 -0.08
C LYS A 374 17.91 -33.85 0.17
N VAL A 375 17.13 -34.90 -0.07
CA VAL A 375 15.71 -34.92 0.26
C VAL A 375 15.57 -34.91 1.80
N ILE A 376 14.94 -33.88 2.34
CA ILE A 376 14.73 -33.69 3.77
C ILE A 376 13.30 -34.01 4.20
N ALA A 377 12.36 -33.98 3.26
CA ALA A 377 11.00 -34.48 3.38
C ALA A 377 10.35 -34.65 2.01
N CYS A 378 9.23 -35.37 2.00
CA CYS A 378 8.39 -35.60 0.82
C CYS A 378 9.20 -36.23 -0.31
N SER A 379 9.30 -37.56 -0.35
CA SER A 379 9.92 -38.27 -1.49
C SER A 379 8.85 -38.58 -2.55
N GLY A 380 8.12 -37.56 -3.01
CA GLY A 380 7.04 -37.70 -3.99
C GLY A 380 5.68 -38.16 -3.44
N ARG A 381 5.46 -38.09 -2.11
CA ARG A 381 4.23 -38.60 -1.44
C ARG A 381 3.66 -37.65 -0.38
N CYS A 382 3.59 -36.36 -0.67
CA CYS A 382 3.08 -35.36 0.29
C CYS A 382 1.88 -34.60 -0.23
N LYS A 383 0.94 -34.31 0.67
CA LYS A 383 -0.14 -33.35 0.45
C LYS A 383 0.36 -31.97 0.88
N ALA A 384 0.10 -30.97 0.06
CA ALA A 384 0.42 -29.58 0.38
C ALA A 384 -0.81 -28.71 0.11
N ILE A 385 -1.03 -27.72 0.98
CA ILE A 385 -2.05 -26.70 0.83
C ILE A 385 -1.32 -25.40 0.51
N VAL A 386 -1.73 -24.74 -0.58
CA VAL A 386 -1.24 -23.40 -0.91
C VAL A 386 -2.22 -22.40 -0.32
N ASP A 387 -1.95 -21.97 0.91
CA ASP A 387 -2.76 -20.97 1.60
C ASP A 387 -2.09 -19.59 1.53
N THR A 388 -2.78 -18.63 0.92
CA THR A 388 -2.31 -17.24 0.82
C THR A 388 -2.48 -16.44 2.11
N GLY A 389 -3.24 -16.96 3.08
CA GLY A 389 -3.42 -16.39 4.42
C GLY A 389 -2.30 -16.74 5.40
N ALA A 390 -1.48 -17.75 5.11
CA ALA A 390 -0.37 -18.18 5.96
C ALA A 390 0.94 -17.47 5.59
N ALA A 391 1.57 -16.82 6.57
CA ALA A 391 2.89 -16.19 6.40
C ALA A 391 4.07 -17.14 6.64
N PHE A 392 3.78 -18.41 6.94
CA PHE A 392 4.75 -19.43 7.35
C PHE A 392 4.68 -20.66 6.44
N ILE A 393 5.79 -21.38 6.34
CA ILE A 393 5.77 -22.76 5.86
C ILE A 393 5.36 -23.60 7.06
N GLU A 394 4.09 -24.02 7.08
CA GLU A 394 3.57 -24.94 8.09
C GLU A 394 3.69 -26.37 7.58
N GLY A 395 4.10 -27.28 8.45
CA GLY A 395 4.33 -28.67 8.06
C GLY A 395 4.48 -29.59 9.27
N PRO A 396 4.55 -30.92 9.04
CA PRO A 396 4.71 -31.89 10.11
C PRO A 396 5.91 -31.55 10.99
N GLY A 397 5.78 -31.74 12.30
CA GLY A 397 6.85 -31.43 13.27
C GLY A 397 8.20 -32.08 12.92
N THR A 398 8.19 -33.23 12.26
CA THR A 398 9.38 -33.93 11.75
C THR A 398 10.09 -33.17 10.63
N LEU A 399 9.35 -32.57 9.69
CA LEU A 399 9.91 -31.73 8.63
C LEU A 399 10.51 -30.45 9.21
N ILE A 400 9.77 -29.79 10.10
CA ILE A 400 10.22 -28.57 10.77
C ILE A 400 11.47 -28.85 11.61
N HIS A 401 11.48 -29.96 12.36
CA HIS A 401 12.63 -30.42 13.14
C HIS A 401 13.84 -30.74 12.26
N ASN A 402 13.64 -31.42 11.12
CA ASN A 402 14.72 -31.72 10.18
C ASN A 402 15.32 -30.46 9.57
N ILE A 403 14.50 -29.47 9.21
CA ILE A 403 14.97 -28.16 8.73
C ILE A 403 15.77 -27.46 9.82
N GLN A 404 15.22 -27.37 11.05
CA GLN A 404 15.87 -26.71 12.20
C GLN A 404 17.22 -27.37 12.53
N LYS A 405 17.27 -28.70 12.55
CA LYS A 405 18.49 -29.47 12.76
C LYS A 405 19.50 -29.25 11.64
N PHE A 406 19.03 -29.24 10.38
CA PHE A 406 19.89 -29.02 9.22
C PHE A 406 20.56 -27.64 9.26
N ILE A 407 19.79 -26.59 9.56
CA ILE A 407 20.33 -25.22 9.65
C ILE A 407 21.07 -24.97 10.97
N SER A 408 21.32 -26.00 11.79
CA SER A 408 21.97 -25.87 13.10
C SER A 408 21.27 -24.84 14.01
N ALA A 409 19.94 -24.75 13.92
CA ALA A 409 19.18 -23.86 14.77
C ALA A 409 19.07 -24.44 16.19
N THR A 410 19.32 -23.59 17.18
CA THR A 410 19.29 -23.91 18.60
C THR A 410 17.93 -23.52 19.19
N PRO A 411 17.23 -24.43 19.88
CA PRO A 411 15.95 -24.10 20.51
C PRO A 411 16.17 -23.22 21.74
N GLN A 412 15.36 -22.18 21.90
CA GLN A 412 15.24 -21.40 23.13
C GLN A 412 13.77 -20.97 23.30
N GLY A 413 13.06 -21.67 24.18
CA GLY A 413 11.60 -21.59 24.31
C GLY A 413 10.88 -22.20 23.09
N SER A 414 9.82 -21.55 22.62
CA SER A 414 9.09 -21.95 21.39
C SER A 414 9.79 -21.54 20.09
N LYS A 415 10.97 -20.91 20.17
CA LYS A 415 11.71 -20.35 19.03
C LYS A 415 13.02 -21.11 18.78
N HIS A 416 13.50 -21.09 17.55
CA HIS A 416 14.75 -21.70 17.11
C HIS A 416 15.67 -20.64 16.50
N TYR A 417 16.94 -20.61 16.91
CA TYR A 417 17.89 -19.53 16.66
C TYR A 417 19.10 -20.01 15.89
N ILE A 418 19.59 -19.19 14.95
CA ILE A 418 20.79 -19.50 14.18
C ILE A 418 21.79 -18.35 14.24
N SER A 419 23.09 -18.68 14.27
CA SER A 419 24.15 -17.68 14.25
C SER A 419 24.08 -16.80 12.99
N CYS A 420 24.24 -15.48 13.17
CA CYS A 420 24.27 -14.53 12.06
C CYS A 420 25.43 -14.78 11.08
N SER A 421 26.52 -15.43 11.51
CA SER A 421 27.65 -15.76 10.65
C SER A 421 27.29 -16.79 9.58
N VAL A 422 26.33 -17.68 9.87
CA VAL A 422 25.91 -18.73 8.95
C VAL A 422 24.66 -18.36 8.14
N VAL A 423 23.98 -17.27 8.48
CA VAL A 423 22.81 -16.76 7.72
C VAL A 423 23.15 -16.61 6.24
N ASN A 424 24.37 -16.17 5.93
CA ASN A 424 24.88 -16.00 4.56
C ASN A 424 25.32 -17.28 3.86
N THR A 425 25.44 -18.38 4.60
CA THR A 425 25.80 -19.70 4.08
C THR A 425 24.65 -20.69 4.14
N LEU A 426 23.45 -20.23 4.53
CA LEU A 426 22.29 -21.09 4.60
C LEU A 426 21.80 -21.51 3.22
N PRO A 427 21.64 -22.81 3.00
CA PRO A 427 21.17 -23.30 1.71
C PRO A 427 19.70 -22.97 1.47
N SER A 428 19.34 -22.96 0.20
CA SER A 428 17.93 -22.82 -0.19
C SER A 428 17.17 -24.09 0.16
N ILE A 429 15.95 -23.94 0.68
CA ILE A 429 14.99 -25.03 0.73
C ILE A 429 14.37 -25.09 -0.67
N ILE A 430 14.55 -26.20 -1.38
CA ILE A 430 14.05 -26.39 -2.73
C ILE A 430 12.78 -27.22 -2.65
N PHE A 431 11.67 -26.64 -3.08
CA PHE A 431 10.43 -27.37 -3.33
C PHE A 431 10.42 -27.76 -4.81
N THR A 432 10.56 -29.03 -5.12
CA THR A 432 10.45 -29.54 -6.49
C THR A 432 9.03 -30.01 -6.69
N ILE A 433 8.26 -29.40 -7.60
CA ILE A 433 6.89 -29.80 -7.94
C ILE A 433 6.87 -30.15 -9.43
N ASN A 434 6.51 -31.39 -9.78
CA ASN A 434 6.51 -31.87 -11.18
C ASN A 434 7.83 -31.61 -11.90
N SER A 435 8.94 -31.91 -11.24
CA SER A 435 10.30 -31.69 -11.75
C SER A 435 10.69 -30.20 -11.92
N ILE A 436 9.86 -29.25 -11.49
CA ILE A 436 10.17 -27.82 -11.48
C ILE A 436 10.64 -27.43 -10.09
N ASN A 437 11.80 -26.78 -10.00
CA ASN A 437 12.42 -26.39 -8.74
C ASN A 437 12.00 -24.96 -8.34
N TYR A 438 11.39 -24.84 -7.16
CA TYR A 438 11.00 -23.59 -6.51
C TYR A 438 11.91 -23.35 -5.28
N PRO A 439 13.03 -22.62 -5.44
CA PRO A 439 13.97 -22.39 -4.35
C PRO A 439 13.52 -21.26 -3.42
N VAL A 440 13.38 -21.56 -2.12
CA VAL A 440 13.23 -20.58 -1.04
C VAL A 440 14.60 -20.27 -0.45
N PRO A 441 15.16 -19.06 -0.64
CA PRO A 441 16.51 -18.72 -0.18
C PRO A 441 16.65 -18.66 1.35
N GLY A 442 17.85 -18.98 1.87
CA GLY A 442 18.27 -18.90 3.28
C GLY A 442 17.69 -17.76 4.11
N GLN A 443 17.71 -16.57 3.52
CA GLN A 443 17.39 -15.30 4.17
C GLN A 443 15.92 -14.94 4.01
N ALA A 444 15.18 -15.63 3.13
CA ALA A 444 13.74 -15.43 3.02
C ALA A 444 13.00 -15.98 4.24
N TYR A 445 13.66 -16.82 5.04
CA TYR A 445 13.19 -17.32 6.33
C TYR A 445 13.99 -16.75 7.53
N ILE A 446 14.71 -15.63 7.36
CA ILE A 446 15.48 -14.91 8.42
C ILE A 446 15.31 -13.38 8.34
N LEU A 447 15.23 -12.72 9.50
CA LEU A 447 14.87 -11.30 9.63
C LEU A 447 16.07 -10.32 9.58
N LYS A 448 15.84 -9.08 9.08
CA LYS A 448 16.83 -8.04 8.68
C LYS A 448 17.58 -7.34 9.84
N MET A 449 18.68 -6.65 9.48
CA MET A 449 19.63 -5.94 10.38
C MET A 449 19.02 -4.68 11.02
N LEU A 450 19.13 -4.59 12.35
CA LEU A 450 18.78 -3.42 13.17
C LEU A 450 19.80 -3.35 14.32
N TYR A 451 20.14 -2.14 14.76
CA TYR A 451 20.88 -1.92 16.01
C TYR A 451 19.87 -1.72 17.14
N VAL A 452 20.07 -2.46 18.24
CA VAL A 452 19.21 -2.42 19.41
C VAL A 452 20.06 -2.26 20.66
N GLY A 453 19.50 -1.66 21.70
CA GLY A 453 20.12 -1.63 23.02
C GLY A 453 19.09 -1.89 24.11
N ASN A 454 19.59 -2.27 25.28
CA ASN A 454 18.74 -2.59 26.43
C ASN A 454 18.40 -1.32 27.22
N ILE A 455 17.14 -1.23 27.64
CA ILE A 455 16.66 -0.28 28.64
C ILE A 455 15.91 -1.05 29.72
N THR A 456 15.71 -0.44 30.89
CA THR A 456 14.79 -1.00 31.89
C THR A 456 13.72 0.00 32.27
N ILE A 457 12.50 -0.49 32.54
CA ILE A 457 11.34 0.32 32.91
C ILE A 457 10.71 -0.26 34.17
N GLY A 458 10.36 0.60 35.13
CA GLY A 458 9.63 0.21 36.34
C GLY A 458 10.49 0.03 37.59
N THR A 459 9.80 -0.30 38.69
CA THR A 459 10.38 -0.64 40.01
C THR A 459 9.66 -1.86 40.62
N PRO A 460 10.26 -3.07 40.62
CA PRO A 460 11.60 -3.40 40.10
C PRO A 460 11.73 -3.20 38.57
N PRO A 461 12.96 -3.03 38.06
CA PRO A 461 13.20 -2.81 36.64
C PRO A 461 12.82 -4.01 35.78
N GLN A 462 12.11 -3.78 34.68
CA GLN A 462 11.79 -4.77 33.62
C GLN A 462 12.59 -4.41 32.37
N GLU A 463 13.36 -5.36 31.82
CA GLU A 463 14.26 -5.12 30.68
C GLU A 463 13.55 -5.22 29.32
N PHE A 464 13.89 -4.32 28.39
CA PHE A 464 13.42 -4.29 27.01
C PHE A 464 14.56 -4.02 26.04
N GLN A 465 14.52 -4.64 24.87
CA GLN A 465 15.39 -4.30 23.75
C GLN A 465 14.70 -3.28 22.85
N VAL A 466 15.32 -2.12 22.64
CA VAL A 466 14.74 -1.04 21.84
C VAL A 466 15.65 -0.57 20.73
N VAL A 467 15.06 -0.09 19.64
CA VAL A 467 15.77 0.70 18.63
C VAL A 467 15.90 2.13 19.13
N PHE A 468 17.12 2.67 19.10
CA PHE A 468 17.36 4.08 19.35
C PHE A 468 17.21 4.83 18.03
N ASP A 469 16.13 5.59 17.90
CA ASP A 469 15.64 6.09 16.61
C ASP A 469 15.66 7.62 16.56
N THR A 470 16.58 8.21 15.81
CA THR A 470 16.61 9.66 15.58
C THR A 470 15.55 10.15 14.60
N GLY A 471 14.86 9.25 13.88
CA GLY A 471 13.73 9.58 13.01
C GLY A 471 12.40 9.77 13.73
N SER A 472 12.30 9.42 15.03
CA SER A 472 11.08 9.56 15.84
C SER A 472 11.36 10.09 17.25
N SER A 473 10.31 10.46 17.99
CA SER A 473 10.47 11.13 19.31
C SER A 473 9.83 10.38 20.48
N ASP A 474 8.98 9.40 20.21
CA ASP A 474 8.24 8.68 21.24
C ASP A 474 9.03 7.46 21.72
N LEU A 475 9.11 7.28 23.04
CA LEU A 475 9.45 5.98 23.64
C LEU A 475 8.18 5.15 23.75
N TRP A 476 8.20 3.90 23.30
CA TRP A 476 7.11 2.96 23.55
C TRP A 476 7.61 1.51 23.66
N VAL A 477 6.90 0.71 24.47
CA VAL A 477 7.10 -0.74 24.61
C VAL A 477 5.74 -1.46 24.65
N PRO A 478 5.70 -2.79 24.45
CA PRO A 478 4.45 -3.53 24.45
C PRO A 478 3.81 -3.61 25.84
N SER A 479 2.49 -3.43 25.94
CA SER A 479 1.76 -3.67 27.20
C SER A 479 1.52 -5.15 27.43
N ASP A 480 1.42 -5.57 28.69
CA ASP A 480 0.88 -6.90 29.04
C ASP A 480 -0.58 -7.08 28.55
N PHE A 481 -1.32 -5.98 28.41
CA PHE A 481 -2.67 -5.97 27.81
C PHE A 481 -2.67 -6.02 26.28
N CYS A 482 -1.52 -5.97 25.62
CA CYS A 482 -1.48 -6.06 24.17
C CYS A 482 -1.74 -7.51 23.73
N THR A 483 -2.85 -7.70 23.02
CA THR A 483 -3.28 -9.02 22.52
C THR A 483 -2.89 -9.28 21.07
N SER A 484 -2.34 -8.28 20.36
CA SER A 484 -1.95 -8.44 18.96
C SER A 484 -0.85 -9.51 18.79
N PRO A 485 -0.83 -10.26 17.67
CA PRO A 485 0.17 -11.30 17.44
C PRO A 485 1.63 -10.80 17.51
N ALA A 486 1.87 -9.52 17.23
CA ALA A 486 3.20 -8.95 17.39
C ALA A 486 3.64 -8.88 18.85
N CYS A 487 2.73 -8.58 19.78
CA CYS A 487 3.06 -8.45 21.20
C CYS A 487 3.36 -9.80 21.86
N SER A 488 2.80 -10.90 21.36
CA SER A 488 3.06 -12.24 21.92
C SER A 488 4.49 -12.74 21.64
N THR A 489 5.17 -12.16 20.66
CA THR A 489 6.54 -12.52 20.30
C THR A 489 7.61 -11.64 20.99
N HIS A 490 7.21 -10.60 21.73
CA HIS A 490 8.08 -9.61 22.39
C HIS A 490 7.89 -9.59 23.92
N VAL A 491 8.84 -8.97 24.61
CA VAL A 491 8.70 -8.67 26.05
C VAL A 491 7.60 -7.64 26.25
N ARG A 492 6.72 -7.90 27.23
CA ARG A 492 5.58 -7.03 27.57
C ARG A 492 5.75 -6.43 28.95
N PHE A 493 5.42 -5.16 29.07
CA PHE A 493 5.48 -4.40 30.31
C PHE A 493 4.34 -4.75 31.26
N ARG A 494 4.72 -5.31 32.41
CA ARG A 494 3.83 -5.72 33.49
C ARG A 494 3.65 -4.57 34.46
N HIS A 495 2.70 -3.70 34.14
CA HIS A 495 2.41 -2.49 34.91
C HIS A 495 2.04 -2.76 36.38
N PHE A 496 1.32 -3.85 36.70
CA PHE A 496 1.02 -4.22 38.10
C PHE A 496 2.26 -4.61 38.93
N GLN A 497 3.39 -4.89 38.29
CA GLN A 497 4.64 -5.25 38.97
C GLN A 497 5.54 -4.04 39.24
N SER A 498 5.17 -2.84 38.79
CA SER A 498 5.97 -1.63 39.01
C SER A 498 5.32 -0.73 40.06
N SER A 499 6.01 -0.48 41.17
CA SER A 499 5.55 0.43 42.22
C SER A 499 5.59 1.91 41.82
N THR A 500 6.30 2.24 40.73
CA THR A 500 6.42 3.61 40.19
C THR A 500 5.56 3.86 38.96
N PHE A 501 4.73 2.88 38.56
CA PHE A 501 3.81 3.00 37.43
C PHE A 501 2.67 3.97 37.72
N ARG A 502 2.41 4.88 36.79
CA ARG A 502 1.28 5.82 36.85
C ARG A 502 0.54 5.84 35.51
N PRO A 503 -0.72 5.38 35.46
CA PRO A 503 -1.50 5.35 34.22
C PRO A 503 -1.99 6.74 33.83
N THR A 504 -2.30 6.94 32.55
CA THR A 504 -3.08 8.08 32.06
C THR A 504 -4.20 7.61 31.12
N THR A 505 -5.11 8.51 30.74
CA THR A 505 -6.19 8.24 29.79
C THR A 505 -5.85 8.65 28.36
N LYS A 506 -4.65 9.22 28.11
CA LYS A 506 -4.27 9.74 26.80
C LYS A 506 -3.91 8.59 25.86
N THR A 507 -4.60 8.50 24.74
CA THR A 507 -4.33 7.51 23.68
C THR A 507 -3.58 8.15 22.52
N PHE A 508 -2.82 7.35 21.77
CA PHE A 508 -2.08 7.80 20.60
C PHE A 508 -1.87 6.66 19.59
N ARG A 509 -1.40 7.02 18.40
CA ARG A 509 -1.07 6.07 17.33
C ARG A 509 0.18 6.55 16.60
N ILE A 510 1.10 5.62 16.31
CA ILE A 510 2.28 5.88 15.49
C ILE A 510 2.25 5.02 14.22
N ILE A 511 2.69 5.60 13.10
CA ILE A 511 2.86 4.91 11.82
C ILE A 511 4.31 5.09 11.39
N TYR A 512 5.07 4.00 11.38
CA TYR A 512 6.42 3.92 10.84
C TYR A 512 6.40 3.40 9.40
N GLY A 513 7.53 3.53 8.69
CA GLY A 513 7.67 2.95 7.35
C GLY A 513 7.61 1.41 7.32
N SER A 514 7.78 0.77 8.48
CA SER A 514 7.85 -0.68 8.66
C SER A 514 6.69 -1.31 9.42
N GLY A 515 5.80 -0.52 10.02
CA GLY A 515 4.75 -1.01 10.91
C GLY A 515 4.03 0.12 11.63
N ARG A 516 3.02 -0.20 12.44
CA ARG A 516 2.23 0.80 13.17
C ARG A 516 1.81 0.26 14.52
N MET A 517 1.61 1.15 15.49
CA MET A 517 1.14 0.80 16.83
C MET A 517 0.08 1.77 17.31
N LYS A 518 -0.82 1.28 18.17
CA LYS A 518 -1.77 2.09 18.96
C LYS A 518 -1.46 1.85 20.43
N GLY A 519 -1.57 2.89 21.25
CA GLY A 519 -1.22 2.77 22.64
C GLY A 519 -1.82 3.86 23.53
N VAL A 520 -1.47 3.76 24.80
CA VAL A 520 -1.79 4.74 25.84
C VAL A 520 -0.50 5.33 26.40
N VAL A 521 -0.54 6.61 26.76
CA VAL A 521 0.58 7.25 27.46
C VAL A 521 0.51 6.86 28.93
N VAL A 522 1.64 6.50 29.51
CA VAL A 522 1.81 6.19 30.94
C VAL A 522 3.10 6.82 31.44
N HIS A 523 3.29 6.87 32.76
CA HIS A 523 4.53 7.32 33.36
C HIS A 523 5.15 6.19 34.19
N ASP A 524 6.47 6.06 34.13
CA ASP A 524 7.24 5.22 35.04
C ASP A 524 8.72 5.67 35.05
N THR A 525 9.56 5.00 35.84
CA THR A 525 11.01 5.20 35.84
C THR A 525 11.65 4.41 34.71
N VAL A 526 12.40 5.09 33.83
CA VAL A 526 13.16 4.47 32.73
C VAL A 526 14.65 4.60 32.99
N ARG A 527 15.43 3.54 32.76
CA ARG A 527 16.88 3.52 32.92
C ARG A 527 17.58 3.11 31.63
N ILE A 528 18.65 3.82 31.29
CA ILE A 528 19.53 3.55 30.15
C ILE A 528 20.96 3.47 30.69
N GLY A 529 21.50 2.26 30.84
CA GLY A 529 22.74 2.06 31.59
C GLY A 529 22.62 2.64 33.01
N ASN A 530 23.50 3.58 33.35
CA ASN A 530 23.49 4.26 34.66
C ASN A 530 22.57 5.50 34.71
N LEU A 531 21.99 5.92 33.58
CA LEU A 531 21.09 7.07 33.52
C LEU A 531 19.68 6.69 34.00
N VAL A 532 19.07 7.55 34.80
CA VAL A 532 17.73 7.34 35.36
C VAL A 532 16.84 8.53 35.00
N SER A 533 15.77 8.26 34.26
CA SER A 533 14.69 9.22 33.99
C SER A 533 13.49 8.86 34.85
N THR A 534 13.24 9.62 35.92
CA THR A 534 12.07 9.40 36.80
C THR A 534 10.82 10.07 36.21
N ASP A 535 9.65 9.45 36.41
CA ASP A 535 8.37 9.94 35.89
C ASP A 535 8.43 10.27 34.39
N GLN A 536 9.06 9.38 33.62
CA GLN A 536 9.17 9.48 32.16
C GLN A 536 7.83 9.09 31.54
N PRO A 537 7.16 9.99 30.79
CA PRO A 537 6.02 9.59 29.97
C PRO A 537 6.49 8.73 28.79
N PHE A 538 5.84 7.59 28.57
CA PHE A 538 6.09 6.71 27.42
C PHE A 538 4.80 6.01 26.99
N GLY A 539 4.85 5.40 25.81
CA GLY A 539 3.75 4.66 25.24
C GLY A 539 3.74 3.20 25.67
N LEU A 540 2.58 2.72 26.13
CA LEU A 540 2.28 1.29 26.17
C LEU A 540 1.48 0.90 24.94
N SER A 541 2.04 0.03 24.10
CA SER A 541 1.32 -0.50 22.96
C SER A 541 0.17 -1.39 23.44
N MET A 542 -1.02 -1.16 22.90
CA MET A 542 -2.20 -2.00 23.09
C MET A 542 -2.50 -2.81 21.83
N ALA A 543 -1.97 -2.38 20.68
CA ALA A 543 -2.01 -3.13 19.43
C ALA A 543 -0.83 -2.75 18.53
N GLU A 544 -0.20 -3.75 17.93
CA GLU A 544 0.93 -3.63 17.01
C GLU A 544 0.69 -4.39 15.71
N TYR A 545 1.11 -3.81 14.58
CA TYR A 545 0.89 -4.37 13.25
C TYR A 545 2.12 -4.21 12.36
N GLY A 546 2.55 -5.29 11.69
CA GLY A 546 3.74 -5.29 10.83
C GLY A 546 5.06 -5.36 11.60
N LEU A 547 4.98 -5.59 12.91
CA LEU A 547 6.11 -5.68 13.84
C LEU A 547 6.34 -7.11 14.36
N GLU A 548 5.53 -8.08 13.94
CA GLU A 548 5.50 -9.47 14.44
C GLU A 548 6.85 -10.19 14.30
N SER A 549 7.63 -9.75 13.32
CA SER A 549 8.91 -10.32 12.91
C SER A 549 10.09 -9.41 13.24
N ARG A 550 9.91 -8.44 14.13
CA ARG A 550 11.01 -7.58 14.59
C ARG A 550 11.74 -8.24 15.76
N ARG A 551 12.97 -7.78 16.00
CA ARG A 551 13.88 -8.30 17.02
C ARG A 551 14.01 -7.37 18.23
N PHE A 552 13.28 -6.25 18.21
CA PHE A 552 13.23 -5.27 19.28
C PHE A 552 11.83 -5.29 19.85
N ASP A 553 11.72 -5.11 21.17
CA ASP A 553 10.44 -5.01 21.86
C ASP A 553 9.78 -3.65 21.61
N GLY A 554 10.58 -2.57 21.54
CA GLY A 554 10.06 -1.21 21.39
C GLY A 554 10.99 -0.26 20.64
N ILE A 555 10.60 1.01 20.60
CA ILE A 555 11.40 2.08 20.00
C ILE A 555 11.59 3.19 21.02
N LEU A 556 12.80 3.71 21.12
CA LEU A 556 13.18 4.87 21.90
C LEU A 556 13.52 5.99 20.92
N GLY A 557 12.57 6.91 20.73
CA GLY A 557 12.77 8.10 19.90
C GLY A 557 13.74 9.11 20.50
N LEU A 558 14.61 9.66 19.66
CA LEU A 558 15.65 10.66 20.00
C LEU A 558 15.51 11.96 19.19
N ASN A 559 14.38 12.17 18.53
CA ASN A 559 14.05 13.41 17.83
C ASN A 559 13.36 14.43 18.77
N TYR A 560 13.09 15.63 18.27
CA TYR A 560 12.62 16.76 19.06
C TYR A 560 11.15 16.60 19.52
N PRO A 561 10.77 17.20 20.68
CA PRO A 561 9.42 17.04 21.26
C PRO A 561 8.25 17.34 20.31
N ASN A 562 8.41 18.27 19.36
CA ASN A 562 7.37 18.65 18.38
C ASN A 562 7.01 17.52 17.40
N LEU A 563 7.84 16.47 17.29
CA LEU A 563 7.59 15.30 16.47
C LEU A 563 7.03 14.11 17.27
N SER A 564 6.75 14.29 18.56
CA SER A 564 6.08 13.27 19.38
C SER A 564 4.61 13.15 18.99
N CYS A 565 4.21 11.95 18.56
CA CYS A 565 2.82 11.62 18.25
C CYS A 565 1.98 11.49 19.52
N SER A 566 2.60 11.08 20.63
CA SER A 566 1.94 11.03 21.94
C SER A 566 1.90 12.38 22.63
N GLY A 567 2.63 13.39 22.16
CA GLY A 567 2.87 14.66 22.83
C GLY A 567 3.60 14.50 24.18
N ALA A 568 4.26 13.37 24.40
CA ALA A 568 5.11 13.14 25.57
C ALA A 568 6.47 13.83 25.39
N ILE A 569 7.07 14.27 26.50
CA ILE A 569 8.46 14.74 26.47
C ILE A 569 9.39 13.56 26.14
N PRO A 570 10.22 13.63 25.09
CA PRO A 570 11.18 12.59 24.76
C PRO A 570 12.18 12.34 25.90
N ILE A 571 12.71 11.13 25.97
CA ILE A 571 13.57 10.73 27.11
C ILE A 571 14.86 11.55 27.20
N PHE A 572 15.44 11.93 26.06
CA PHE A 572 16.62 12.77 26.04
C PHE A 572 16.36 14.14 26.69
N ASP A 573 15.26 14.78 26.33
CA ASP A 573 14.82 16.06 26.91
C ASP A 573 14.55 15.95 28.41
N LYS A 574 13.93 14.84 28.85
CA LYS A 574 13.66 14.60 30.27
C LYS A 574 14.96 14.42 31.06
N LEU A 575 15.91 13.63 30.55
CA LEU A 575 17.23 13.44 31.16
C LEU A 575 18.00 14.76 31.25
N LYS A 576 17.96 15.59 30.21
CA LYS A 576 18.53 16.94 30.22
C LYS A 576 17.89 17.81 31.30
N ASN A 577 16.56 17.87 31.34
CA ASN A 577 15.82 18.69 32.31
C ASN A 577 16.02 18.26 33.76
N GLN A 578 16.35 16.98 33.99
CA GLN A 578 16.68 16.43 35.30
C GLN A 578 18.15 16.60 35.69
N GLY A 579 18.99 17.18 34.81
CA GLY A 579 20.43 17.29 35.04
C GLY A 579 21.15 15.93 35.05
N ALA A 580 20.55 14.90 34.47
CA ALA A 580 21.10 13.54 34.46
C ALA A 580 22.24 13.36 33.42
N ILE A 581 22.35 14.28 32.46
CA ILE A 581 23.41 14.33 31.45
C ILE A 581 24.17 15.65 31.58
N SER A 582 25.50 15.61 31.43
CA SER A 582 26.38 16.77 31.53
C SER A 582 26.23 17.71 30.35
N ASP A 583 26.36 17.18 29.14
CA ASP A 583 26.20 17.94 27.91
C ASP A 583 24.89 17.59 27.20
N PRO A 584 24.22 18.54 26.52
CA PRO A 584 22.99 18.29 25.77
C PRO A 584 23.28 17.61 24.43
N VAL A 585 24.14 16.59 24.42
CA VAL A 585 24.53 15.82 23.24
C VAL A 585 24.29 14.31 23.44
N PHE A 586 24.03 13.61 22.34
CA PHE A 586 24.16 12.16 22.27
C PHE A 586 24.89 11.77 21.00
N ALA A 587 25.57 10.62 20.99
CA ALA A 587 26.40 10.21 19.86
C ALA A 587 26.29 8.72 19.56
N PHE A 588 26.55 8.37 18.30
CA PHE A 588 26.48 7.01 17.78
C PHE A 588 27.79 6.59 17.13
N TYR A 589 28.27 5.41 17.53
CA TYR A 589 29.23 4.59 16.81
C TYR A 589 28.58 3.28 16.41
N LEU A 590 28.43 3.05 15.11
CA LEU A 590 27.87 1.81 14.56
C LEU A 590 29.00 0.95 13.97
N SER A 591 29.40 -0.10 14.68
CA SER A 591 30.44 -0.99 14.18
C SER A 591 29.95 -1.87 13.03
N LYS A 592 30.91 -2.25 12.18
CA LYS A 592 30.78 -3.31 11.16
C LYS A 592 31.10 -4.69 11.73
N ASP A 593 31.80 -4.76 12.87
CA ASP A 593 32.20 -5.99 13.54
C ASP A 593 31.39 -6.21 14.83
N LYS A 594 30.91 -7.45 15.01
CA LYS A 594 30.17 -7.86 16.20
C LYS A 594 31.02 -7.92 17.46
N ARG A 595 32.34 -8.09 17.35
CA ARG A 595 33.25 -8.21 18.50
C ARG A 595 33.52 -6.86 19.16
N GLU A 596 33.61 -5.80 18.37
CA GLU A 596 33.80 -4.43 18.86
C GLU A 596 32.51 -3.83 19.42
N GLY A 597 31.36 -4.26 18.89
CA GLY A 597 30.05 -3.77 19.32
C GLY A 597 29.75 -2.35 18.81
N SER A 598 28.51 -1.91 18.99
CA SER A 598 28.07 -0.54 18.68
C SER A 598 27.72 0.19 19.97
N VAL A 599 27.88 1.50 19.99
CA VAL A 599 27.71 2.31 21.20
C VAL A 599 26.84 3.53 20.91
N VAL A 600 25.90 3.78 21.82
CA VAL A 600 25.22 5.07 21.96
C VAL A 600 25.71 5.74 23.24
N MET A 601 26.04 7.03 23.15
CA MET A 601 26.56 7.83 24.25
C MET A 601 25.58 8.94 24.55
N PHE A 602 25.34 9.21 25.83
CA PHE A 602 24.46 10.28 26.30
C PHE A 602 25.27 11.19 27.22
N GLY A 603 25.22 12.50 27.00
CA GLY A 603 25.90 13.47 27.86
C GLY A 603 27.36 13.75 27.52
N GLY A 604 27.88 13.23 26.40
CA GLY A 604 29.26 13.43 25.98
C GLY A 604 29.62 12.62 24.74
N VAL A 605 30.89 12.73 24.34
CA VAL A 605 31.48 12.02 23.18
C VAL A 605 32.81 11.39 23.58
N ASP A 606 33.17 10.28 22.92
CA ASP A 606 34.43 9.58 23.16
C ASP A 606 35.28 9.55 21.88
N HIS A 607 36.45 10.20 21.94
CA HIS A 607 37.41 10.30 20.84
C HIS A 607 37.91 8.94 20.34
N ARG A 608 37.79 7.85 21.12
CA ARG A 608 38.22 6.51 20.68
C ARG A 608 37.42 5.97 19.49
N TYR A 609 36.27 6.56 19.18
CA TYR A 609 35.37 6.07 18.13
C TYR A 609 35.42 6.89 16.83
N TYR A 610 36.23 7.94 16.77
CA TYR A 610 36.38 8.75 15.56
C TYR A 610 37.80 9.27 15.34
N LYS A 611 38.11 9.61 14.10
CA LYS A 611 39.42 10.13 13.68
C LYS A 611 39.33 11.62 13.38
N GLY A 612 40.34 12.37 13.79
CA GLY A 612 40.40 13.82 13.57
C GLY A 612 39.39 14.58 14.42
N GLU A 613 38.91 15.70 13.88
CA GLU A 613 38.00 16.61 14.57
C GLU A 613 36.53 16.42 14.14
N LEU A 614 35.61 16.79 15.03
CA LEU A 614 34.18 16.83 14.73
C LEU A 614 33.86 18.04 13.85
N ASN A 615 33.22 17.77 12.71
CA ASN A 615 32.73 18.81 11.82
C ASN A 615 31.26 19.11 12.14
N TRP A 616 31.00 20.31 12.66
CA TRP A 616 29.66 20.72 13.06
C TRP A 616 28.86 21.24 11.87
N VAL A 617 27.65 20.72 11.71
CA VAL A 617 26.70 21.02 10.64
C VAL A 617 25.43 21.57 11.27
N PRO A 618 25.03 22.83 11.00
CA PRO A 618 23.79 23.37 11.55
C PRO A 618 22.57 22.66 10.96
N LEU A 619 21.50 22.55 11.76
CA LEU A 619 20.22 22.07 11.27
C LEU A 619 19.54 23.11 10.37
N ILE A 620 18.78 22.66 9.37
CA ILE A 620 17.97 23.57 8.52
C ILE A 620 16.95 24.33 9.37
N ARG A 621 16.37 23.64 10.37
CA ARG A 621 15.45 24.20 11.33
C ARG A 621 15.48 23.36 12.61
N ALA A 622 15.57 24.01 13.76
CA ALA A 622 15.39 23.35 15.05
C ALA A 622 14.03 22.62 15.09
N GLY A 623 14.02 21.38 15.59
CA GLY A 623 12.80 20.56 15.64
C GLY A 623 12.80 19.32 14.74
N ASP A 624 13.88 19.04 14.00
CA ASP A 624 14.14 17.77 13.31
C ASP A 624 15.64 17.63 12.99
N TRP A 625 16.17 16.41 12.91
CA TRP A 625 17.58 16.13 12.60
C TRP A 625 17.89 16.23 11.09
N ILE A 626 17.44 17.32 10.48
CA ILE A 626 17.57 17.60 9.05
C ILE A 626 18.70 18.60 8.82
N VAL A 627 19.67 18.21 7.99
CA VAL A 627 20.79 19.04 7.56
C VAL A 627 20.68 19.43 6.09
N HIS A 628 21.36 20.52 5.72
CA HIS A 628 21.54 20.91 4.33
C HIS A 628 22.66 20.08 3.70
N VAL A 629 22.35 19.39 2.60
CA VAL A 629 23.35 18.78 1.72
C VAL A 629 23.57 19.75 0.57
N ASP A 630 24.83 20.12 0.31
CA ASP A 630 25.16 21.12 -0.68
C ASP A 630 25.09 20.57 -2.10
N ARG A 631 25.53 19.30 -2.26
CA ARG A 631 25.48 18.54 -3.51
C ARG A 631 25.84 17.08 -3.27
N ILE A 632 25.40 16.21 -4.17
CA ILE A 632 25.84 14.82 -4.21
C ILE A 632 26.54 14.59 -5.53
N THR A 633 27.78 14.11 -5.45
CA THR A 633 28.65 13.95 -6.62
C THR A 633 29.13 12.53 -6.78
N MET A 634 29.42 12.14 -8.03
CA MET A 634 30.06 10.88 -8.35
C MET A 634 30.94 11.09 -9.59
N LYS A 635 32.21 10.63 -9.53
CA LYS A 635 33.21 10.91 -10.58
C LYS A 635 33.37 12.40 -10.92
N ARG A 636 33.28 13.28 -9.92
CA ARG A 636 33.35 14.76 -10.02
C ARG A 636 32.15 15.42 -10.72
N GLU A 637 31.14 14.65 -11.11
CA GLU A 637 29.88 15.19 -11.65
C GLU A 637 28.83 15.29 -10.56
N VAL A 638 28.01 16.34 -10.60
CA VAL A 638 26.84 16.48 -9.71
C VAL A 638 25.72 15.57 -10.23
N ILE A 639 25.35 14.58 -9.42
CA ILE A 639 24.36 13.55 -9.78
C ILE A 639 23.01 13.75 -9.09
N ALA A 640 22.99 14.56 -8.03
CA ALA A 640 21.79 14.94 -7.28
C ALA A 640 22.05 16.20 -6.46
N CYS A 641 20.97 16.81 -5.93
CA CYS A 641 21.08 17.91 -4.98
C CYS A 641 21.83 19.12 -5.56
N SER A 642 21.60 19.46 -6.84
CA SER A 642 22.37 20.49 -7.56
C SER A 642 22.22 21.89 -6.97
N ASP A 643 21.05 22.21 -6.45
CA ASP A 643 20.73 23.50 -5.81
C ASP A 643 20.71 23.39 -4.28
N GLY A 644 21.33 22.34 -3.75
CA GLY A 644 21.18 21.92 -2.35
C GLY A 644 19.86 21.20 -2.09
N CYS A 645 19.82 20.46 -0.99
CA CYS A 645 18.66 19.65 -0.60
C CYS A 645 18.71 19.31 0.90
N ALA A 646 17.61 18.78 1.42
CA ALA A 646 17.49 18.39 2.82
C ALA A 646 17.82 16.91 3.02
N ALA A 647 18.55 16.56 4.09
CA ALA A 647 18.78 15.18 4.49
C ALA A 647 18.46 14.95 5.96
N LEU A 648 17.59 13.97 6.26
CA LEU A 648 17.36 13.47 7.61
C LEU A 648 18.46 12.47 7.97
N VAL A 649 19.10 12.65 9.12
CA VAL A 649 20.10 11.71 9.66
C VAL A 649 19.40 10.77 10.64
N ASP A 650 19.22 9.51 10.25
CA ASP A 650 18.24 8.60 10.87
C ASP A 650 18.84 7.23 11.25
N THR A 651 19.03 7.00 12.55
CA THR A 651 19.49 5.72 13.11
C THR A 651 18.42 4.62 13.07
N GLY A 652 17.15 4.95 12.86
CA GLY A 652 16.05 4.00 12.74
C GLY A 652 15.93 3.35 11.36
N THR A 653 16.74 3.81 10.38
CA THR A 653 16.69 3.34 9.00
C THR A 653 18.01 2.72 8.56
N SER A 654 17.93 1.52 7.96
CA SER A 654 19.15 0.79 7.56
C SER A 654 19.80 1.24 6.24
N LEU A 655 19.07 1.93 5.36
CA LEU A 655 19.46 2.21 3.96
C LEU A 655 19.60 3.72 3.72
N ILE A 656 20.29 4.10 2.64
CA ILE A 656 20.23 5.49 2.15
C ILE A 656 19.00 5.61 1.25
N GLN A 657 18.11 6.56 1.56
CA GLN A 657 16.91 6.80 0.76
C GLN A 657 16.93 8.19 0.11
N GLY A 658 16.42 8.29 -1.11
CA GLY A 658 16.31 9.55 -1.86
C GLY A 658 15.19 9.53 -2.89
N PRO A 659 14.99 10.59 -3.68
CA PRO A 659 13.89 10.65 -4.64
C PRO A 659 14.02 9.57 -5.73
N GLY A 660 12.91 8.94 -6.11
CA GLY A 660 12.90 7.80 -7.04
C GLY A 660 13.66 8.07 -8.34
N ARG A 661 13.38 9.19 -9.02
CA ARG A 661 14.10 9.59 -10.26
C ARG A 661 15.61 9.67 -10.09
N VAL A 662 16.06 10.18 -8.95
CA VAL A 662 17.49 10.36 -8.67
C VAL A 662 18.14 9.03 -8.33
N ILE A 663 17.47 8.20 -7.54
CA ILE A 663 17.91 6.84 -7.20
C ILE A 663 18.01 5.97 -8.47
N ASP A 664 17.03 6.07 -9.39
CA ASP A 664 17.07 5.39 -10.69
C ASP A 664 18.28 5.82 -11.53
N ASN A 665 18.62 7.11 -11.52
CA ASN A 665 19.80 7.62 -12.19
C ASN A 665 21.10 7.09 -11.56
N ILE A 666 21.17 7.05 -10.23
CA ILE A 666 22.30 6.44 -9.51
C ILE A 666 22.44 4.96 -9.91
N HIS A 667 21.34 4.21 -9.94
CA HIS A 667 21.34 2.79 -10.34
C HIS A 667 21.87 2.61 -11.76
N LYS A 668 21.44 3.45 -12.71
CA LYS A 668 21.98 3.43 -14.08
C LYS A 668 23.48 3.71 -14.12
N LEU A 669 23.94 4.73 -13.39
CA LEU A 669 25.34 5.14 -13.41
C LEU A 669 26.30 4.09 -12.81
N ILE A 670 25.83 3.32 -11.82
CA ILE A 670 26.60 2.21 -11.24
C ILE A 670 26.39 0.87 -11.96
N GLY A 671 25.59 0.86 -13.03
CA GLY A 671 25.26 -0.36 -13.79
C GLY A 671 24.42 -1.37 -13.00
N ALA A 672 23.60 -0.90 -12.06
CA ALA A 672 22.73 -1.77 -11.28
C ALA A 672 21.45 -2.11 -12.05
N THR A 673 21.07 -3.39 -12.05
CA THR A 673 19.87 -3.89 -12.73
C THR A 673 18.79 -4.32 -11.72
N PRO A 674 17.52 -3.99 -11.97
CA PRO A 674 16.44 -4.37 -11.06
C PRO A 674 16.24 -5.89 -11.04
N ARG A 675 16.10 -6.46 -9.84
CA ARG A 675 15.68 -7.86 -9.63
C ARG A 675 14.78 -7.92 -8.39
N GLY A 676 13.47 -7.87 -8.61
CA GLY A 676 12.50 -7.73 -7.53
C GLY A 676 12.63 -6.36 -6.84
N SER A 677 12.73 -6.34 -5.51
CA SER A 677 12.81 -5.10 -4.71
C SER A 677 14.23 -4.56 -4.50
N LYS A 678 15.23 -5.12 -5.18
CA LYS A 678 16.65 -4.76 -5.08
C LYS A 678 17.25 -4.51 -6.46
N HIS A 679 18.34 -3.75 -6.50
CA HIS A 679 19.10 -3.46 -7.70
C HIS A 679 20.51 -4.06 -7.56
N TYR A 680 20.92 -4.87 -8.53
CA TYR A 680 22.11 -5.72 -8.46
C TYR A 680 23.22 -5.24 -9.39
N VAL A 681 24.45 -5.32 -8.92
CA VAL A 681 25.68 -5.09 -9.69
C VAL A 681 26.53 -6.36 -9.67
N SER A 682 27.45 -6.50 -10.64
CA SER A 682 28.46 -7.58 -10.55
C SER A 682 29.32 -7.38 -9.30
N CYS A 683 29.59 -8.44 -8.55
CA CYS A 683 30.50 -8.34 -7.41
C CYS A 683 31.95 -8.03 -7.81
N SER A 684 32.35 -8.35 -9.04
CA SER A 684 33.69 -8.07 -9.55
C SER A 684 33.96 -6.56 -9.68
N VAL A 685 32.91 -5.74 -9.84
CA VAL A 685 33.07 -4.29 -10.05
C VAL A 685 33.02 -3.50 -8.75
N VAL A 686 32.76 -4.13 -7.59
CA VAL A 686 32.57 -3.39 -6.33
C VAL A 686 33.79 -2.55 -5.95
N ASN A 687 35.00 -3.06 -6.17
CA ASN A 687 36.23 -2.32 -5.86
C ASN A 687 36.60 -1.27 -6.92
N THR A 688 35.94 -1.27 -8.08
CA THR A 688 36.19 -0.32 -9.17
C THR A 688 35.07 0.71 -9.34
N LEU A 689 33.92 0.50 -8.71
CA LEU A 689 32.83 1.47 -8.68
C LEU A 689 33.26 2.74 -7.92
N PRO A 690 32.86 3.92 -8.42
CA PRO A 690 33.23 5.21 -7.82
C PRO A 690 32.56 5.40 -6.45
N SER A 691 33.19 6.16 -5.57
CA SER A 691 32.51 6.64 -4.36
C SER A 691 31.41 7.64 -4.74
N ILE A 692 30.29 7.61 -4.00
CA ILE A 692 29.27 8.66 -4.03
C ILE A 692 29.57 9.61 -2.88
N ILE A 693 29.74 10.89 -3.17
CA ILE A 693 30.22 11.88 -2.21
C ILE A 693 29.07 12.82 -1.86
N PHE A 694 28.68 12.82 -0.59
CA PHE A 694 27.76 13.81 -0.03
C PHE A 694 28.59 15.00 0.43
N THR A 695 28.37 16.18 -0.16
CA THR A 695 28.99 17.43 0.33
C THR A 695 28.04 18.08 1.32
N ILE A 696 28.45 18.23 2.57
CA ILE A 696 27.63 18.78 3.65
C ILE A 696 28.46 19.87 4.34
N ASN A 697 27.94 21.10 4.39
CA ASN A 697 28.63 22.26 4.96
C ASN A 697 30.05 22.47 4.39
N GLY A 698 30.19 22.31 3.07
CA GLY A 698 31.46 22.42 2.34
C GLY A 698 32.42 21.23 2.49
N ILE A 699 32.06 20.20 3.26
CA ILE A 699 32.92 19.06 3.56
C ILE A 699 32.45 17.82 2.80
N ASN A 700 33.39 17.08 2.22
CA ASN A 700 33.12 15.88 1.45
C ASN A 700 33.04 14.64 2.36
N TYR A 701 31.90 13.96 2.33
CA TYR A 701 31.63 12.68 2.98
C TYR A 701 31.51 11.56 1.92
N PRO A 702 32.63 10.95 1.49
CA PRO A 702 32.63 9.86 0.52
C PRO A 702 32.04 8.56 1.09
N VAL A 703 30.98 8.06 0.46
CA VAL A 703 30.44 6.71 0.68
C VAL A 703 31.04 5.78 -0.38
N PRO A 704 32.04 4.94 -0.03
CA PRO A 704 32.71 4.08 -1.00
C PRO A 704 31.83 2.89 -1.39
N ALA A 705 32.07 2.31 -2.56
CA ALA A 705 31.29 1.20 -3.08
C ALA A 705 31.16 -0.01 -2.14
N PRO A 706 32.20 -0.46 -1.41
CA PRO A 706 32.04 -1.50 -0.40
C PRO A 706 31.10 -1.17 0.76
N ALA A 707 30.78 0.11 0.98
CA ALA A 707 29.82 0.52 2.01
C ALA A 707 28.38 0.53 1.49
N TYR A 708 28.16 0.99 0.26
CA TYR A 708 26.82 1.07 -0.34
C TYR A 708 26.43 -0.14 -1.20
N ILE A 709 27.33 -1.09 -1.42
CA ILE A 709 27.06 -2.38 -2.06
C ILE A 709 27.17 -3.50 -1.03
N LEU A 710 26.07 -4.20 -0.80
CA LEU A 710 26.02 -5.38 0.07
C LEU A 710 25.91 -6.65 -0.76
N LYS A 711 26.43 -7.75 -0.24
CA LYS A 711 26.22 -9.08 -0.82
C LYS A 711 24.91 -9.66 -0.31
N ASP A 712 24.13 -10.24 -1.23
CA ASP A 712 22.99 -11.07 -0.88
C ASP A 712 23.41 -12.52 -0.60
N SER A 713 22.42 -13.34 -0.30
CA SER A 713 22.57 -14.74 0.05
C SER A 713 23.19 -15.64 -1.01
N ARG A 714 23.11 -15.23 -2.27
CA ARG A 714 23.62 -15.98 -3.43
C ARG A 714 24.98 -15.45 -3.86
N GLY A 715 25.58 -14.58 -3.04
CA GLY A 715 26.81 -13.89 -3.36
C GLY A 715 26.65 -12.81 -4.43
N TYR A 716 25.42 -12.42 -4.79
CA TYR A 716 25.19 -11.32 -5.72
C TYR A 716 25.23 -9.98 -4.98
N CYS A 717 25.89 -9.01 -5.59
CA CYS A 717 26.06 -7.70 -5.00
C CYS A 717 24.87 -6.80 -5.34
N TYR A 718 24.29 -6.12 -4.36
CA TYR A 718 23.16 -5.21 -4.54
C TYR A 718 23.40 -3.89 -3.83
N THR A 719 22.86 -2.82 -4.39
CA THR A 719 22.98 -1.46 -3.83
C THR A 719 22.00 -1.24 -2.68
N THR A 720 22.45 -0.46 -1.69
CA THR A 720 21.67 -0.03 -0.53
C THR A 720 20.89 1.27 -0.76
N PHE A 721 21.07 1.92 -1.92
CA PHE A 721 20.29 3.09 -2.31
C PHE A 721 18.86 2.68 -2.69
N LYS A 722 17.88 3.32 -2.05
CA LYS A 722 16.46 3.01 -2.23
C LYS A 722 15.61 4.26 -2.40
N GLU A 723 14.52 4.16 -3.15
CA GLU A 723 13.54 5.23 -3.25
C GLU A 723 12.88 5.53 -1.89
N GLN A 724 12.81 6.82 -1.56
CA GLN A 724 12.07 7.36 -0.42
C GLN A 724 10.59 7.51 -0.80
N ARG A 725 9.71 6.98 0.06
CA ARG A 725 8.26 6.82 -0.20
C ARG A 725 7.41 8.06 0.12
N VAL A 726 8.02 9.17 0.51
CA VAL A 726 7.32 10.42 0.85
C VAL A 726 7.39 11.36 -0.34
N ARG A 727 6.25 11.65 -0.98
CA ARG A 727 6.15 12.66 -2.03
C ARG A 727 6.26 14.06 -1.42
N ARG A 728 7.48 14.56 -1.26
CA ARG A 728 7.73 15.99 -0.98
C ARG A 728 7.92 16.75 -2.29
N SER A 729 7.53 18.02 -2.32
CA SER A 729 7.76 18.91 -3.46
C SER A 729 9.24 19.26 -3.66
N THR A 730 10.05 19.11 -2.60
CA THR A 730 11.49 19.36 -2.58
C THR A 730 12.27 18.05 -2.51
N GLU A 731 13.43 17.99 -3.15
CA GLU A 731 14.36 16.87 -3.03
C GLU A 731 14.76 16.66 -1.56
N SER A 732 14.54 15.46 -1.03
CA SER A 732 14.93 15.07 0.33
C SER A 732 15.60 13.71 0.36
N TRP A 733 16.51 13.55 1.31
CA TRP A 733 17.30 12.36 1.53
C TRP A 733 17.14 11.85 2.97
N LEU A 734 17.45 10.58 3.15
CA LEU A 734 17.55 9.94 4.45
C LEU A 734 18.89 9.19 4.51
N LEU A 735 19.73 9.59 5.45
CA LEU A 735 21.05 9.02 5.69
C LEU A 735 20.96 8.02 6.86
N GLY A 736 20.79 6.74 6.51
CA GLY A 736 20.67 5.64 7.46
C GLY A 736 21.98 4.98 7.86
N ASP A 737 21.90 3.76 8.42
CA ASP A 737 23.05 2.97 8.94
C ASP A 737 24.24 2.87 7.98
N VAL A 738 23.99 2.84 6.66
CA VAL A 738 25.06 2.80 5.64
C VAL A 738 26.00 4.00 5.75
N PHE A 739 25.44 5.19 5.96
CA PHE A 739 26.20 6.42 6.17
C PHE A 739 26.76 6.48 7.59
N LEU A 740 25.92 6.15 8.59
CA LEU A 740 26.27 6.24 10.02
C LEU A 740 27.35 5.25 10.46
N ARG A 741 27.57 4.15 9.73
CA ARG A 741 28.73 3.25 9.93
C ARG A 741 30.06 3.80 9.41
N LEU A 742 30.03 4.81 8.55
CA LEU A 742 31.24 5.46 8.04
C LEU A 742 31.62 6.68 8.87
N TYR A 743 30.61 7.35 9.43
CA TYR A 743 30.78 8.61 10.13
C TYR A 743 30.20 8.51 11.53
N PHE A 744 31.08 8.63 12.52
CA PHE A 744 30.69 8.89 13.89
C PHE A 744 29.84 10.17 13.92
N SER A 745 28.69 10.07 14.58
CA SER A 745 27.64 11.08 14.49
C SER A 745 27.24 11.55 15.88
N VAL A 746 27.32 12.87 16.11
CA VAL A 746 26.96 13.55 17.35
C VAL A 746 25.74 14.42 17.09
N PHE A 747 24.74 14.33 17.93
CA PHE A 747 23.50 15.09 17.84
C PHE A 747 23.46 16.07 19.01
N ASP A 748 23.62 17.36 18.72
CA ASP A 748 23.75 18.43 19.71
C ASP A 748 22.45 19.23 19.80
N ARG A 749 21.68 18.96 20.86
CA ARG A 749 20.42 19.65 21.20
C ARG A 749 20.65 20.98 21.92
N GLY A 750 21.88 21.30 22.30
CA GLY A 750 22.22 22.59 22.91
C GLY A 750 22.37 23.69 21.86
N ASN A 751 22.94 23.33 20.69
CA ASN A 751 23.26 24.25 19.62
C ASN A 751 22.55 23.94 18.29
N ASP A 752 21.57 23.03 18.30
CA ASP A 752 20.77 22.61 17.14
C ASP A 752 21.65 22.27 15.91
N ARG A 753 22.56 21.32 16.08
CA ARG A 753 23.55 20.92 15.06
C ARG A 753 23.93 19.43 15.15
N ILE A 754 24.52 18.89 14.08
CA ILE A 754 25.07 17.53 14.02
C ILE A 754 26.59 17.61 13.84
N GLY A 755 27.35 16.87 14.63
CA GLY A 755 28.79 16.69 14.48
C GLY A 755 29.10 15.41 13.71
N LEU A 756 29.92 15.49 12.67
CA LEU A 756 30.34 14.33 11.86
C LEU A 756 31.86 14.22 11.78
N ALA A 757 32.38 13.02 12.03
CA ALA A 757 33.79 12.68 11.83
C ALA A 757 33.92 11.24 11.29
N PRO A 758 34.99 10.90 10.55
CA PRO A 758 35.24 9.52 10.15
C PRO A 758 35.26 8.58 11.36
N ALA A 759 34.48 7.50 11.32
CA ALA A 759 34.52 6.47 12.35
C ALA A 759 35.87 5.73 12.33
N VAL A 760 36.30 5.24 13.50
CA VAL A 760 37.56 4.49 13.63
C VAL A 760 37.53 3.16 12.88
#